data_AF-A0AAD8RG49-F1
#
_entry.id   AF-A0AAD8RG49-F1
#
_cell.length_a   1.000
_cell.length_b   1.000
_cell.length_c   1.000
_cell.angle_alpha   90.00
_cell.angle_beta   90.00
_cell.angle_gamma   90.00
#
_symmetry.space_group_name_H-M   'P 1'
#
loop_
_entity.id
_entity.type
_entity.pdbx_description
1 polymer ?
#
loop_
_entity_poly.entity_id
_entity_poly.type
_entity_poly.pdbx_seq_one_letter_code
_entity_poly.pdbx_strand_id
1 'polypeptide(L)'
;MGSTGDPDRKRRLSGSFAQGVDTVSPAKRPALPPCSDDKKLDFAVLKYRNKKLSEQLEVHKFEYQALEGKFDDLTQRQRAHYETQDLVNKSWEHLVRDLKALSVCKSGPQNSPGGTGPSNIPSDGACISKDQDFLSRITETGATESSGCNLENHIHSTDVLQNVLLSSTDSWHANKKSPLDLFAALPENECSRELRTTASELSVELNDAIQALSDLHLKHRQLTEKHHNQKYLNARRKAEQKRLKEELANAVAELEESNHKLAVLKAQGDTTHGTPIFFPTLGNKNMTGDNLRDKQKELQDLEACHKEFTDLTSQRLVEIRRLHEERIEILNKLATFQNTLTDLKTISSSKAFQVLKDQLKKSQAELDHYRTLLEKLQVDKDKLIWQEREINVKVDLAAIPHRVSVNCESSIAILEQNLRKIIDEKNMLAVKLEETLREPGRNQIISEFKALVSSLPREMGAMQTELSKYKDDASELHSLRAELHSLSDILTRKEHAINESLCRSARAGSEIRGLQSRVCELRQTNCELKLFVEMYKRESTDSRDVLESKDREYCEWAYVQSLKSSLDESRLEQRVKAANEAEAMSQQRLASGEAEIAELRGKMDSDRGDIGNLSELLKSKHEEGESYLSEIESIGQAYEDIQTQNQQLLQQIIERDDHNTKIFMEGVKAKQVQDTLHLEVCSLSRNLRQAKSLMDLYREKIVQLDEKLKVWSEMVGRLSEDGRRHSGSLGNAQRKLADVQGEAQQLRKSMDQVQDKVASSRLEMAGLLVELEKDRFSKRRIEDDLELMSRQACSLRAKAEASSVLDKVQQEVNEYRGILKCGVCRDRQKEVVITKCYHLFCNDCIQKLLRNRQRRCPSCGLCFGANDVKPIYI
;
A
#
# COMPACT_ATOMS: atom_id res chain seq x y z
N MET A 1 37.59 -24.92 -28.87
CA MET A 1 36.78 -26.17 -28.88
C MET A 1 35.30 -25.79 -28.92
N GLY A 2 34.55 -26.19 -29.96
CA GLY A 2 33.07 -26.20 -30.00
C GLY A 2 32.34 -24.89 -29.63
N SER A 3 32.32 -23.83 -30.43
CA SER A 3 31.66 -23.66 -31.75
C SER A 3 30.17 -23.26 -31.67
N THR A 4 29.89 -22.05 -32.15
CA THR A 4 28.54 -21.49 -32.43
C THR A 4 27.91 -22.09 -33.69
N GLY A 5 26.57 -22.04 -33.84
CA GLY A 5 25.93 -22.29 -35.14
C GLY A 5 24.42 -22.58 -35.14
N ASP A 6 23.64 -21.59 -35.61
CA ASP A 6 22.30 -21.69 -36.22
C ASP A 6 22.30 -22.49 -37.55
N PRO A 7 21.16 -22.72 -38.27
CA PRO A 7 19.75 -22.89 -37.86
C PRO A 7 18.98 -23.99 -38.69
N ASP A 8 17.63 -23.99 -38.59
CA ASP A 8 16.62 -24.31 -39.64
C ASP A 8 16.75 -25.61 -40.48
N ARG A 9 15.79 -26.55 -40.34
CA ARG A 9 14.82 -26.86 -41.44
C ARG A 9 13.69 -27.87 -41.14
N LYS A 10 12.55 -27.57 -41.78
CA LYS A 10 11.35 -28.41 -41.95
C LYS A 10 11.65 -29.78 -42.59
N ARG A 11 10.94 -30.83 -42.16
CA ARG A 11 10.35 -31.83 -43.08
C ARG A 11 9.12 -32.51 -42.52
N ARG A 12 8.17 -32.83 -43.41
CA ARG A 12 7.11 -33.82 -43.18
C ARG A 12 7.67 -35.21 -43.44
N LEU A 13 7.13 -36.23 -42.76
CA LEU A 13 6.93 -37.56 -43.33
C LEU A 13 5.64 -38.16 -42.76
N SER A 14 5.03 -39.09 -43.50
CA SER A 14 3.80 -39.81 -43.15
C SER A 14 4.11 -41.30 -43.09
N GLY A 15 3.42 -42.07 -42.25
CA GLY A 15 3.51 -43.54 -42.31
C GLY A 15 2.88 -44.30 -41.14
N SER A 16 1.72 -44.88 -41.40
CA SER A 16 1.20 -46.18 -40.90
C SER A 16 1.61 -46.72 -39.53
N PHE A 17 0.60 -47.06 -38.72
CA PHE A 17 0.25 -48.46 -38.46
C PHE A 17 -1.26 -48.60 -38.19
N ALA A 18 -1.83 -49.79 -38.37
CA ALA A 18 -3.27 -50.03 -38.26
C ALA A 18 -3.61 -51.45 -37.82
N GLN A 19 -4.62 -51.57 -36.95
CA GLN A 19 -5.41 -52.75 -36.57
C GLN A 19 -6.68 -52.21 -35.88
N GLY A 20 -7.85 -52.82 -35.95
CA GLY A 20 -8.28 -53.99 -36.73
C GLY A 20 -9.71 -54.32 -36.29
N VAL A 21 -10.67 -54.38 -37.22
CA VAL A 21 -12.10 -54.54 -36.91
C VAL A 21 -12.61 -55.84 -37.49
N ASP A 22 -13.41 -56.57 -36.72
CA ASP A 22 -14.31 -57.59 -37.28
C ASP A 22 -15.61 -57.71 -36.45
N THR A 23 -16.76 -57.46 -37.07
CA THR A 23 -17.98 -58.32 -36.99
C THR A 23 -19.15 -57.78 -37.83
N VAL A 24 -19.40 -58.47 -38.96
CA VAL A 24 -20.72 -58.87 -39.49
C VAL A 24 -21.86 -57.82 -39.66
N SER A 25 -22.05 -57.42 -40.93
CA SER A 25 -23.31 -57.33 -41.70
C SER A 25 -24.62 -56.75 -41.10
N PRO A 26 -25.17 -55.65 -41.67
CA PRO A 26 -26.60 -55.31 -41.65
C PRO A 26 -27.37 -55.86 -42.87
N ALA A 27 -28.71 -55.97 -42.75
CA ALA A 27 -29.58 -56.63 -43.74
C ALA A 27 -30.17 -55.72 -44.83
N LYS A 28 -30.67 -56.34 -45.91
CA LYS A 28 -31.36 -55.68 -47.05
C LYS A 28 -32.59 -54.86 -46.61
N ARG A 29 -32.69 -53.60 -47.04
CA ARG A 29 -33.96 -52.88 -47.32
C ARG A 29 -33.83 -51.98 -48.57
N PRO A 30 -34.95 -51.60 -49.23
CA PRO A 30 -34.95 -51.32 -50.67
C PRO A 30 -34.58 -49.89 -51.06
N ALA A 31 -34.32 -49.70 -52.36
CA ALA A 31 -34.04 -48.41 -52.98
C ALA A 31 -35.26 -47.47 -52.98
N LEU A 32 -34.97 -46.17 -52.96
CA LEU A 32 -35.92 -45.07 -53.20
C LEU A 32 -35.33 -44.12 -54.26
N PRO A 33 -36.16 -43.37 -55.01
CA PRO A 33 -35.76 -42.70 -56.25
C PRO A 33 -34.80 -41.53 -56.07
N PRO A 34 -34.09 -41.10 -57.13
CA PRO A 34 -33.19 -39.95 -57.09
C PRO A 34 -33.96 -38.69 -56.69
N CYS A 35 -33.49 -38.01 -55.64
CA CYS A 35 -34.15 -36.81 -55.13
C CYS A 35 -33.60 -35.53 -55.78
N SER A 36 -34.47 -34.54 -55.97
CA SER A 36 -34.14 -33.21 -56.48
C SER A 36 -33.10 -32.48 -55.63
N ASP A 37 -32.41 -31.52 -56.26
CA ASP A 37 -31.35 -30.72 -55.65
C ASP A 37 -31.79 -29.87 -54.45
N ASP A 38 -33.10 -29.63 -54.25
CA ASP A 38 -33.64 -28.91 -53.09
C ASP A 38 -33.18 -29.53 -51.76
N LYS A 39 -33.10 -30.87 -51.66
CA LYS A 39 -32.62 -31.53 -50.43
C LYS A 39 -31.13 -31.34 -50.17
N LYS A 40 -30.34 -30.95 -51.17
CA LYS A 40 -28.93 -30.55 -50.97
C LYS A 40 -28.83 -29.17 -50.32
N LEU A 41 -29.74 -28.24 -50.69
CA LEU A 41 -29.86 -26.93 -50.06
C LEU A 41 -30.28 -27.08 -48.59
N ASP A 42 -31.32 -27.86 -48.30
CA ASP A 42 -31.76 -28.13 -46.93
C ASP A 42 -30.66 -28.79 -46.08
N PHE A 43 -29.94 -29.77 -46.63
CA PHE A 43 -28.82 -30.40 -45.93
C PHE A 43 -27.66 -29.42 -45.66
N ALA A 44 -27.38 -28.49 -46.58
CA ALA A 44 -26.39 -27.43 -46.37
C ALA A 44 -26.84 -26.45 -45.27
N VAL A 45 -28.11 -26.03 -45.26
CA VAL A 45 -28.69 -25.16 -44.22
C VAL A 45 -28.70 -25.84 -42.86
N LEU A 46 -29.06 -27.12 -42.78
CA LEU A 46 -29.00 -27.91 -41.54
C LEU A 46 -27.56 -28.10 -41.06
N LYS A 47 -26.61 -28.37 -41.96
CA LYS A 47 -25.17 -28.46 -41.62
C LYS A 47 -24.62 -27.12 -41.12
N TYR A 48 -25.02 -26.00 -41.71
CA TYR A 48 -24.66 -24.66 -41.24
C TYR A 48 -25.27 -24.35 -39.87
N ARG A 49 -26.57 -24.65 -39.65
CA ARG A 49 -27.23 -24.50 -38.35
C ARG A 49 -26.57 -25.36 -37.26
N ASN A 50 -26.28 -26.64 -37.53
CA ASN A 50 -25.56 -27.49 -36.58
C ASN A 50 -24.12 -27.01 -36.31
N LYS A 51 -23.40 -26.47 -37.31
CA LYS A 51 -22.09 -25.85 -37.07
C LYS A 51 -22.21 -24.65 -36.14
N LYS A 52 -23.18 -23.77 -36.37
CA LYS A 52 -23.42 -22.57 -35.54
C LYS A 52 -23.88 -22.91 -34.12
N LEU A 53 -24.72 -23.94 -33.96
CA LEU A 53 -25.11 -24.46 -32.64
C LEU A 53 -23.92 -25.11 -31.90
N SER A 54 -23.04 -25.81 -32.60
CA SER A 54 -21.81 -26.35 -32.03
C SER A 54 -20.85 -25.24 -31.58
N GLU A 55 -20.70 -24.18 -32.39
CA GLU A 55 -19.92 -22.98 -32.04
C GLU A 55 -20.49 -22.28 -30.80
N GLN A 56 -21.82 -22.15 -30.70
CA GLN A 56 -22.48 -21.60 -29.50
C GLN A 56 -22.32 -22.51 -28.27
N LEU A 57 -22.34 -23.83 -28.44
CA LEU A 57 -22.09 -24.79 -27.36
C LEU A 57 -20.64 -24.70 -26.83
N GLU A 58 -19.63 -24.54 -27.68
CA GLU A 58 -18.25 -24.34 -27.20
C GLU A 58 -18.06 -22.98 -26.51
N VAL A 59 -18.73 -21.91 -26.97
CA VAL A 59 -18.74 -20.62 -26.25
C VAL A 59 -19.36 -20.79 -24.86
N HIS A 60 -20.54 -21.41 -24.76
CA HIS A 60 -21.20 -21.61 -23.46
C HIS A 60 -20.44 -22.57 -22.53
N LYS A 61 -19.70 -23.57 -23.05
CA LYS A 61 -18.76 -24.38 -22.25
C LYS A 61 -17.62 -23.54 -21.69
N PHE A 62 -17.03 -22.66 -22.50
CA PHE A 62 -15.95 -21.78 -22.05
C PHE A 62 -16.45 -20.76 -21.02
N GLU A 63 -17.64 -20.18 -21.22
CA GLU A 63 -18.31 -19.33 -20.23
C GLU A 63 -18.59 -20.08 -18.93
N TYR A 64 -19.08 -21.32 -19.00
CA TYR A 64 -19.32 -22.17 -17.83
C TYR A 64 -18.02 -22.45 -17.06
N GLN A 65 -16.95 -22.89 -17.74
CA GLN A 65 -15.64 -23.12 -17.11
C GLN A 65 -15.05 -21.85 -16.50
N ALA A 66 -15.24 -20.69 -17.15
CA ALA A 66 -14.83 -19.39 -16.63
C ALA A 66 -15.70 -18.86 -15.47
N LEU A 67 -16.87 -19.45 -15.22
CA LEU A 67 -17.70 -19.21 -14.03
C LEU A 67 -17.36 -20.21 -12.91
N GLU A 68 -17.11 -21.47 -13.25
CA GLU A 68 -16.69 -22.55 -12.33
C GLU A 68 -15.35 -22.20 -11.67
N GLY A 69 -14.33 -21.81 -12.44
CA GLY A 69 -13.05 -21.35 -11.86
C GLY A 69 -13.15 -20.06 -11.01
N LYS A 70 -14.16 -19.21 -11.24
CA LYS A 70 -14.45 -18.05 -10.36
C LYS A 70 -15.16 -18.48 -9.07
N PHE A 71 -16.00 -19.50 -9.13
CA PHE A 71 -16.65 -20.08 -7.96
C PHE A 71 -15.63 -20.75 -7.04
N ASP A 72 -14.64 -21.46 -7.61
CA ASP A 72 -13.55 -22.08 -6.84
C ASP A 72 -12.64 -21.03 -6.18
N ASP A 73 -12.23 -19.99 -6.91
CA ASP A 73 -11.46 -18.86 -6.37
C ASP A 73 -12.20 -18.15 -5.22
N LEU A 74 -13.50 -17.86 -5.40
CA LEU A 74 -14.34 -17.30 -4.33
C LEU A 74 -14.47 -18.24 -3.12
N THR A 75 -14.57 -19.56 -3.35
CA THR A 75 -14.66 -20.57 -2.29
C THR A 75 -13.33 -20.71 -1.53
N GLN A 76 -12.19 -20.63 -2.22
CA GLN A 76 -10.87 -20.64 -1.61
C GLN A 76 -10.62 -19.37 -0.78
N ARG A 77 -10.99 -18.18 -1.30
CA ARG A 77 -10.95 -16.92 -0.54
C ARG A 77 -11.86 -16.98 0.70
N GLN A 78 -13.06 -17.54 0.57
CA GLN A 78 -13.96 -17.71 1.72
C GLN A 78 -13.34 -18.60 2.80
N ARG A 79 -12.66 -19.69 2.41
CA ARG A 79 -11.94 -20.56 3.36
C ARG A 79 -10.81 -19.81 4.08
N ALA A 80 -9.97 -19.09 3.34
CA ALA A 80 -8.89 -18.27 3.91
C ALA A 80 -9.41 -17.19 4.87
N HIS A 81 -10.59 -16.59 4.58
CA HIS A 81 -11.25 -15.67 5.50
C HIS A 81 -11.72 -16.35 6.80
N TYR A 82 -12.28 -17.57 6.74
CA TYR A 82 -12.63 -18.32 7.96
C TYR A 82 -11.39 -18.73 8.77
N GLU A 83 -10.31 -19.17 8.12
CA GLU A 83 -9.03 -19.49 8.77
C GLU A 83 -8.43 -18.25 9.46
N THR A 84 -8.50 -17.08 8.82
CA THR A 84 -8.11 -15.79 9.41
C THR A 84 -8.99 -15.43 10.61
N GLN A 85 -10.31 -15.64 10.51
CA GLN A 85 -11.27 -15.34 11.58
C GLN A 85 -11.06 -16.25 12.80
N ASP A 86 -10.77 -17.54 12.59
CA ASP A 86 -10.42 -18.49 13.65
C ASP A 86 -9.11 -18.09 14.37
N LEU A 87 -8.09 -17.65 13.64
CA LEU A 87 -6.84 -17.13 14.22
C LEU A 87 -7.06 -15.84 15.03
N VAL A 88 -7.93 -14.93 14.55
CA VAL A 88 -8.33 -13.71 15.28
C VAL A 88 -9.12 -14.05 16.54
N ASN A 89 -10.05 -15.01 16.48
CA ASN A 89 -10.77 -15.47 17.67
C ASN A 89 -9.83 -16.11 18.70
N LYS A 90 -8.89 -16.98 18.28
CA LYS A 90 -7.92 -17.63 19.17
C LYS A 90 -6.97 -16.65 19.85
N SER A 91 -6.54 -15.61 19.14
CA SER A 91 -5.69 -14.54 19.72
C SER A 91 -6.50 -13.61 20.64
N TRP A 92 -7.77 -13.33 20.32
CA TRP A 92 -8.69 -12.61 21.21
C TRP A 92 -8.99 -13.40 22.50
N GLU A 93 -9.23 -14.70 22.41
CA GLU A 93 -9.39 -15.59 23.56
C GLU A 93 -8.12 -15.67 24.42
N HIS A 94 -6.93 -15.55 23.83
CA HIS A 94 -5.66 -15.45 24.55
C HIS A 94 -5.59 -14.13 25.32
N LEU A 95 -5.82 -13.00 24.65
CA LEU A 95 -5.83 -11.66 25.27
C LEU A 95 -6.83 -11.56 26.42
N VAL A 96 -8.05 -12.11 26.26
CA VAL A 96 -9.08 -12.16 27.32
C VAL A 96 -8.65 -13.03 28.50
N ARG A 97 -7.83 -14.07 28.27
CA ARG A 97 -7.27 -14.93 29.32
C ARG A 97 -6.15 -14.24 30.09
N ASP A 98 -5.28 -13.52 29.40
CA ASP A 98 -4.17 -12.77 30.00
C ASP A 98 -4.68 -11.58 30.80
N LEU A 99 -5.65 -10.83 30.27
CA LEU A 99 -6.31 -9.74 31.02
C LEU A 99 -7.03 -10.26 32.28
N LYS A 100 -7.62 -11.46 32.23
CA LYS A 100 -8.16 -12.12 33.44
C LYS A 100 -7.05 -12.47 34.43
N ALA A 101 -5.93 -13.04 34.00
CA ALA A 101 -4.79 -13.32 34.87
C ALA A 101 -4.25 -12.04 35.55
N LEU A 102 -4.09 -10.96 34.79
CA LEU A 102 -3.65 -9.66 35.31
C LEU A 102 -4.63 -9.05 36.31
N SER A 103 -5.94 -9.29 36.16
CA SER A 103 -6.95 -8.83 37.14
C SER A 103 -6.85 -9.54 38.49
N VAL A 104 -6.54 -10.84 38.50
CA VAL A 104 -6.40 -11.64 39.73
C VAL A 104 -5.14 -11.22 40.52
N CYS A 105 -4.06 -10.83 39.83
CA CYS A 105 -2.80 -10.43 40.47
C CYS A 105 -2.86 -9.14 41.32
N LYS A 106 -4.00 -8.44 41.40
CA LYS A 106 -4.18 -7.26 42.27
C LYS A 106 -4.83 -7.57 43.63
N SER A 107 -5.30 -8.80 43.91
CA SER A 107 -6.00 -9.12 45.15
C SER A 107 -5.11 -9.61 46.31
N GLY A 108 -4.17 -8.75 46.73
CA GLY A 108 -3.49 -8.78 48.04
C GLY A 108 -2.26 -9.70 48.21
N PRO A 109 -1.58 -9.68 49.38
CA PRO A 109 -1.77 -8.78 50.53
C PRO A 109 -0.57 -7.85 50.80
N GLN A 110 -0.80 -6.67 51.40
CA GLN A 110 0.25 -5.90 52.09
C GLN A 110 0.05 -5.95 53.61
N ASN A 111 1.13 -6.23 54.34
CA ASN A 111 1.17 -6.23 55.80
C ASN A 111 1.44 -4.81 56.34
N SER A 112 0.84 -4.47 57.48
CA SER A 112 1.23 -3.30 58.30
C SER A 112 1.12 -3.63 59.80
N PRO A 113 2.11 -3.26 60.65
CA PRO A 113 2.08 -3.58 62.08
C PRO A 113 1.99 -2.35 63.02
N GLY A 114 0.88 -2.22 63.77
CA GLY A 114 0.68 -1.25 64.87
C GLY A 114 0.49 0.23 64.43
N GLY A 115 -0.20 1.12 65.17
CA GLY A 115 -0.89 1.02 66.48
C GLY A 115 -1.15 2.44 67.06
N THR A 116 -1.91 2.70 68.12
CA THR A 116 -2.84 1.89 68.95
C THR A 116 -3.68 2.85 69.83
N GLY A 117 -5.02 2.67 69.92
CA GLY A 117 -5.87 3.32 70.94
C GLY A 117 -7.17 3.98 70.40
N PRO A 118 -8.22 4.21 71.23
CA PRO A 118 -9.61 4.24 70.72
C PRO A 118 -10.52 5.41 71.18
N SER A 119 -11.80 5.33 70.77
CA SER A 119 -12.99 6.13 71.19
C SER A 119 -13.20 7.49 70.49
N ASN A 120 -14.43 7.99 70.24
CA ASN A 120 -15.75 7.34 70.23
C ASN A 120 -16.82 8.19 69.49
N ILE A 121 -17.88 7.52 68.99
CA ILE A 121 -19.23 8.07 68.66
C ILE A 121 -19.33 8.95 67.37
N PRO A 122 -20.48 8.94 66.63
CA PRO A 122 -20.49 9.22 65.18
C PRO A 122 -21.38 10.41 64.74
N SER A 123 -21.32 10.75 63.45
CA SER A 123 -22.41 11.43 62.71
C SER A 123 -22.33 11.10 61.20
N ASP A 124 -23.44 11.32 60.49
CA ASP A 124 -23.71 11.00 59.07
C ASP A 124 -22.55 11.09 58.05
N GLY A 125 -22.50 10.10 57.15
CA GLY A 125 -21.64 10.10 55.97
C GLY A 125 -21.84 8.86 55.10
N ALA A 126 -22.70 8.93 54.08
CA ALA A 126 -23.03 7.77 53.25
C ALA A 126 -21.88 7.37 52.30
N CYS A 127 -21.29 6.19 52.51
CA CYS A 127 -20.42 5.54 51.52
C CYS A 127 -20.53 4.01 51.59
N ILE A 128 -21.52 3.46 50.89
CA ILE A 128 -21.54 2.01 50.59
C ILE A 128 -20.47 1.76 49.52
N SER A 129 -19.58 0.79 49.74
CA SER A 129 -18.53 0.43 48.78
C SER A 129 -19.14 -0.06 47.47
N LYS A 130 -18.86 0.65 46.37
CA LYS A 130 -19.41 0.34 45.04
C LYS A 130 -18.79 -0.92 44.41
N ASP A 131 -17.68 -1.42 44.94
CA ASP A 131 -16.88 -2.47 44.31
C ASP A 131 -17.46 -3.88 44.52
N GLN A 132 -18.19 -4.11 45.62
CA GLN A 132 -18.96 -5.34 45.79
C GLN A 132 -20.26 -5.33 44.98
N ASP A 133 -20.83 -4.15 44.76
CA ASP A 133 -22.12 -3.91 44.10
C ASP A 133 -22.07 -4.17 42.57
N PHE A 134 -20.87 -4.33 42.00
CA PHE A 134 -20.66 -4.69 40.60
C PHE A 134 -20.59 -6.22 40.39
N LEU A 135 -19.98 -6.95 41.33
CA LEU A 135 -19.79 -8.40 41.22
C LEU A 135 -21.08 -9.19 41.47
N SER A 136 -21.91 -8.77 42.44
CA SER A 136 -23.24 -9.33 42.71
C SER A 136 -24.14 -9.30 41.46
N ARG A 137 -24.21 -8.14 40.80
CA ARG A 137 -25.00 -7.91 39.57
C ARG A 137 -24.59 -8.76 38.37
N ILE A 138 -23.37 -9.31 38.34
CA ILE A 138 -22.92 -10.24 37.30
C ILE A 138 -23.41 -11.67 37.57
N THR A 139 -23.79 -11.98 38.81
CA THR A 139 -24.21 -13.33 39.24
C THR A 139 -25.73 -13.52 39.43
N GLU A 140 -26.49 -12.44 39.65
CA GLU A 140 -27.91 -12.54 40.05
C GLU A 140 -28.95 -12.50 38.91
N THR A 141 -28.55 -12.27 37.65
CA THR A 141 -29.49 -12.22 36.50
C THR A 141 -29.96 -13.61 36.00
N GLY A 142 -30.21 -14.51 36.95
CA GLY A 142 -30.49 -15.94 36.71
C GLY A 142 -31.89 -16.42 37.08
N ALA A 143 -32.96 -15.66 36.79
CA ALA A 143 -34.33 -16.19 36.84
C ALA A 143 -35.40 -15.31 36.12
N THR A 144 -35.93 -15.79 34.99
CA THR A 144 -37.38 -15.75 34.66
C THR A 144 -37.64 -16.71 33.50
N GLU A 145 -38.60 -17.63 33.65
CA GLU A 145 -38.94 -18.64 32.64
C GLU A 145 -40.01 -18.12 31.66
N SER A 146 -39.73 -18.10 30.34
CA SER A 146 -40.79 -17.98 29.32
C SER A 146 -40.33 -18.34 27.90
N SER A 147 -40.75 -19.51 27.41
CA SER A 147 -41.08 -19.78 26.00
C SER A 147 -40.13 -19.31 24.86
N GLY A 148 -39.05 -20.06 24.65
CA GLY A 148 -38.87 -20.76 23.36
C GLY A 148 -38.47 -19.97 22.11
N CYS A 149 -37.20 -19.55 22.03
CA CYS A 149 -36.41 -19.64 20.78
C CYS A 149 -34.90 -19.52 21.05
N ASN A 150 -34.09 -20.46 20.56
CA ASN A 150 -32.64 -20.48 20.81
C ASN A 150 -31.90 -19.46 19.92
N LEU A 151 -31.62 -18.24 20.41
CA LEU A 151 -30.91 -17.21 19.63
C LEU A 151 -29.94 -16.27 20.39
N GLU A 152 -29.69 -16.42 21.69
CA GLU A 152 -29.09 -15.31 22.49
C GLU A 152 -27.68 -15.51 23.10
N ASN A 153 -26.95 -16.59 22.80
CA ASN A 153 -25.65 -16.88 23.43
C ASN A 153 -24.46 -15.95 23.02
N HIS A 154 -24.67 -14.97 22.14
CA HIS A 154 -23.60 -14.07 21.67
C HIS A 154 -23.79 -12.59 22.00
N ILE A 155 -24.99 -12.16 22.44
CA ILE A 155 -25.22 -10.74 22.75
C ILE A 155 -24.57 -10.37 24.10
N HIS A 156 -24.80 -11.19 25.13
CA HIS A 156 -24.37 -10.92 26.50
C HIS A 156 -22.86 -10.72 26.70
N SER A 157 -22.01 -11.42 25.94
CA SER A 157 -20.55 -11.21 26.02
C SER A 157 -20.12 -9.80 25.60
N THR A 158 -20.89 -9.13 24.73
CA THR A 158 -20.58 -7.79 24.21
C THR A 158 -20.80 -6.73 25.29
N ASP A 159 -21.95 -6.74 25.97
CA ASP A 159 -22.30 -5.75 26.98
C ASP A 159 -21.45 -5.90 28.25
N VAL A 160 -21.12 -7.13 28.65
CA VAL A 160 -20.20 -7.38 29.77
C VAL A 160 -18.81 -6.82 29.46
N LEU A 161 -18.28 -7.07 28.26
CA LEU A 161 -16.99 -6.49 27.85
C LEU A 161 -17.06 -4.97 27.71
N GLN A 162 -18.14 -4.40 27.16
CA GLN A 162 -18.27 -2.95 27.02
C GLN A 162 -18.32 -2.24 28.38
N ASN A 163 -19.03 -2.80 29.37
CA ASN A 163 -19.07 -2.25 30.72
C ASN A 163 -17.73 -2.40 31.46
N VAL A 164 -17.02 -3.54 31.30
CA VAL A 164 -15.67 -3.73 31.87
C VAL A 164 -14.64 -2.81 31.21
N LEU A 165 -14.69 -2.57 29.89
CA LEU A 165 -13.79 -1.63 29.22
C LEU A 165 -14.07 -0.17 29.59
N LEU A 166 -15.34 0.25 29.71
CA LEU A 166 -15.67 1.62 30.11
C LEU A 166 -15.21 1.90 31.55
N SER A 167 -15.61 1.07 32.51
CA SER A 167 -15.20 1.21 33.92
C SER A 167 -13.68 1.09 34.11
N SER A 168 -13.01 0.25 33.32
CA SER A 168 -11.54 0.22 33.29
C SER A 168 -10.96 1.53 32.77
N THR A 169 -11.40 2.01 31.60
CA THR A 169 -10.86 3.22 30.95
C THR A 169 -11.01 4.45 31.85
N ASP A 170 -12.15 4.62 32.51
CA ASP A 170 -12.38 5.70 33.48
C ASP A 170 -11.45 5.59 34.70
N SER A 171 -11.20 4.37 35.20
CA SER A 171 -10.25 4.09 36.29
C SER A 171 -8.78 4.35 35.88
N TRP A 172 -8.39 4.00 34.65
CA TRP A 172 -7.06 4.30 34.10
C TRP A 172 -6.86 5.81 33.92
N HIS A 173 -7.89 6.54 33.46
CA HIS A 173 -7.83 8.01 33.36
C HIS A 173 -7.82 8.70 34.73
N ALA A 174 -8.53 8.18 35.72
CA ALA A 174 -8.46 8.69 37.10
C ALA A 174 -7.06 8.48 37.72
N ASN A 175 -6.49 7.28 37.57
CA ASN A 175 -5.12 6.99 38.02
C ASN A 175 -4.03 7.75 37.26
N LYS A 176 -4.33 8.35 36.10
CA LYS A 176 -3.33 9.04 35.27
C LYS A 176 -2.71 10.29 35.93
N LYS A 177 -3.37 10.90 36.91
CA LYS A 177 -2.83 12.05 37.66
C LYS A 177 -1.87 11.64 38.79
N SER A 178 -2.24 10.64 39.58
CA SER A 178 -1.57 10.35 40.86
C SER A 178 -0.05 10.11 40.77
N PRO A 179 0.51 9.41 39.76
CA PRO A 179 1.96 9.21 39.66
C PRO A 179 2.70 10.50 39.28
N LEU A 180 2.19 11.25 38.30
CA LEU A 180 2.83 12.46 37.80
C LEU A 180 2.91 13.55 38.89
N ASP A 181 1.82 13.71 39.66
CA ASP A 181 1.77 14.64 40.79
C ASP A 181 2.72 14.21 41.93
N LEU A 182 2.91 12.90 42.15
CA LEU A 182 3.88 12.36 43.12
C LEU A 182 5.35 12.59 42.68
N PHE A 183 5.68 12.38 41.40
CA PHE A 183 7.03 12.62 40.88
C PHE A 183 7.38 14.11 40.78
N ALA A 184 6.39 15.01 40.77
CA ALA A 184 6.62 16.46 40.84
C ALA A 184 7.20 16.91 42.20
N ALA A 185 6.89 16.19 43.29
CA ALA A 185 7.27 16.56 44.66
C ALA A 185 8.68 16.12 45.08
N LEU A 186 9.45 15.44 44.22
CA LEU A 186 10.79 14.91 44.56
C LEU A 186 11.93 15.92 44.27
N PRO A 187 12.95 16.01 45.15
CA PRO A 187 14.10 16.90 44.98
C PRO A 187 14.85 16.70 43.66
N GLU A 188 15.41 17.77 43.09
CA GLU A 188 16.09 17.77 41.77
C GLU A 188 17.49 17.12 41.77
N ASN A 189 17.55 15.83 42.09
CA ASN A 189 18.74 15.01 41.84
C ASN A 189 18.69 14.44 40.40
N GLU A 190 19.84 14.09 39.80
CA GLU A 190 19.89 13.56 38.43
C GLU A 190 19.04 12.29 38.24
N CYS A 191 19.11 11.34 39.17
CA CYS A 191 18.25 10.16 39.19
C CYS A 191 16.74 10.51 39.27
N SER A 192 16.36 11.64 39.89
CA SER A 192 14.96 12.11 39.88
C SER A 192 14.53 12.70 38.52
N ARG A 193 15.49 13.10 37.69
CA ARG A 193 15.27 13.61 36.33
C ARG A 193 15.13 12.42 35.37
N GLU A 194 15.98 11.40 35.49
CA GLU A 194 15.88 10.13 34.77
C GLU A 194 14.59 9.37 35.11
N LEU A 195 14.19 9.32 36.38
CA LEU A 195 12.90 8.75 36.79
C LEU A 195 11.71 9.54 36.22
N ARG A 196 11.84 10.86 36.08
CA ARG A 196 10.79 11.70 35.46
C ARG A 196 10.73 11.53 33.93
N THR A 197 11.86 11.41 33.23
CA THR A 197 11.85 11.12 31.78
C THR A 197 11.28 9.73 31.50
N THR A 198 11.79 8.69 32.18
CA THR A 198 11.28 7.32 32.00
C THR A 198 9.80 7.17 32.39
N ALA A 199 9.33 7.82 33.46
CA ALA A 199 7.90 7.86 33.80
C ALA A 199 7.06 8.61 32.74
N SER A 200 7.61 9.66 32.10
CA SER A 200 6.93 10.36 31.02
C SER A 200 6.87 9.53 29.72
N GLU A 201 7.95 8.81 29.39
CA GLU A 201 8.05 7.91 28.24
C GLU A 201 7.07 6.73 28.39
N LEU A 202 7.10 6.04 29.53
CA LEU A 202 6.14 4.99 29.86
C LEU A 202 4.68 5.51 29.89
N SER A 203 4.47 6.77 30.30
CA SER A 203 3.13 7.38 30.22
C SER A 203 2.70 7.71 28.79
N VAL A 204 3.61 7.92 27.84
CA VAL A 204 3.30 8.07 26.41
C VAL A 204 2.99 6.71 25.81
N GLU A 205 3.85 5.70 26.02
CA GLU A 205 3.63 4.33 25.53
C GLU A 205 2.30 3.74 26.04
N LEU A 206 1.95 3.97 27.31
CA LEU A 206 0.67 3.56 27.87
C LEU A 206 -0.53 4.28 27.19
N ASN A 207 -0.39 5.54 26.80
CA ASN A 207 -1.45 6.26 26.09
C ASN A 207 -1.61 5.74 24.66
N ASP A 208 -0.51 5.50 23.97
CA ASP A 208 -0.52 4.96 22.60
C ASP A 208 -1.09 3.54 22.59
N ALA A 209 -0.81 2.72 23.61
CA ALA A 209 -1.43 1.41 23.82
C ALA A 209 -2.95 1.50 24.10
N ILE A 210 -3.39 2.44 24.95
CA ILE A 210 -4.82 2.69 25.22
C ILE A 210 -5.55 3.19 23.96
N GLN A 211 -4.92 4.06 23.17
CA GLN A 211 -5.48 4.53 21.90
C GLN A 211 -5.55 3.39 20.87
N ALA A 212 -4.50 2.59 20.73
CA ALA A 212 -4.49 1.43 19.84
C ALA A 212 -5.56 0.39 20.22
N LEU A 213 -5.78 0.16 21.51
CA LEU A 213 -6.86 -0.71 22.01
C LEU A 213 -8.25 -0.12 21.71
N SER A 214 -8.41 1.19 21.86
CA SER A 214 -9.67 1.91 21.55
C SER A 214 -9.99 1.86 20.05
N ASP A 215 -8.99 2.08 19.20
CA ASP A 215 -9.08 1.95 17.74
C ASP A 215 -9.42 0.51 17.32
N LEU A 216 -8.82 -0.49 17.97
CA LEU A 216 -9.09 -1.91 17.73
C LEU A 216 -10.52 -2.27 18.14
N HIS A 217 -10.99 -1.79 19.28
CA HIS A 217 -12.37 -1.98 19.73
C HIS A 217 -13.39 -1.31 18.79
N LEU A 218 -13.10 -0.09 18.30
CA LEU A 218 -13.92 0.59 17.30
C LEU A 218 -14.00 -0.21 15.99
N LYS A 219 -12.86 -0.74 15.50
CA LYS A 219 -12.80 -1.63 14.32
C LYS A 219 -13.59 -2.92 14.55
N HIS A 220 -13.46 -3.56 15.72
CA HIS A 220 -14.21 -4.76 16.08
C HIS A 220 -15.73 -4.52 16.10
N ARG A 221 -16.18 -3.39 16.67
CA ARG A 221 -17.60 -2.98 16.67
C ARG A 221 -18.13 -2.79 15.25
N GLN A 222 -17.40 -2.05 14.39
CA GLN A 222 -17.78 -1.84 12.99
C GLN A 222 -17.83 -3.14 12.17
N LEU A 223 -16.91 -4.08 12.42
CA LEU A 223 -16.91 -5.40 11.77
C LEU A 223 -18.09 -6.27 12.23
N THR A 224 -18.39 -6.24 13.53
CA THR A 224 -19.52 -6.97 14.13
C THR A 224 -20.85 -6.45 13.61
N GLU A 225 -21.02 -5.13 13.51
CA GLU A 225 -22.21 -4.49 12.92
C GLU A 225 -22.37 -4.84 11.44
N LYS A 226 -21.29 -4.78 10.64
CA LYS A 226 -21.29 -5.23 9.23
C LYS A 226 -21.68 -6.70 9.11
N HIS A 227 -21.15 -7.58 9.96
CA HIS A 227 -21.50 -9.00 9.98
C HIS A 227 -22.96 -9.26 10.38
N HIS A 228 -23.49 -8.52 11.36
CA HIS A 228 -24.89 -8.59 11.75
C HIS A 228 -25.81 -8.16 10.59
N ASN A 229 -25.51 -7.03 9.95
CA ASN A 229 -26.24 -6.54 8.78
C ASN A 229 -26.20 -7.53 7.61
N GLN A 230 -25.04 -8.15 7.34
CA GLN A 230 -24.89 -9.22 6.35
C GLN A 230 -25.78 -10.43 6.68
N LYS A 231 -25.83 -10.85 7.96
CA LYS A 231 -26.66 -11.95 8.45
C LYS A 231 -28.16 -11.64 8.31
N TYR A 232 -28.59 -10.42 8.66
CA TYR A 232 -29.97 -9.94 8.50
C TYR A 232 -30.40 -9.91 7.02
N LEU A 233 -29.59 -9.33 6.14
CA LEU A 233 -29.85 -9.31 4.69
C LEU A 233 -29.89 -10.73 4.09
N ASN A 234 -29.10 -11.66 4.60
CA ASN A 234 -29.14 -13.07 4.19
C ASN A 234 -30.39 -13.80 4.69
N ALA A 235 -30.85 -13.53 5.92
CA ALA A 235 -32.10 -14.06 6.44
C ALA A 235 -33.31 -13.53 5.65
N ARG A 236 -33.35 -12.22 5.38
CA ARG A 236 -34.37 -11.57 4.55
C ARG A 236 -34.43 -12.16 3.15
N ARG A 237 -33.30 -12.28 2.44
CA ARG A 237 -33.25 -12.88 1.10
C ARG A 237 -33.72 -14.34 1.08
N LYS A 238 -33.44 -15.12 2.13
CA LYS A 238 -33.97 -16.49 2.28
C LYS A 238 -35.48 -16.52 2.53
N ALA A 239 -36.04 -15.56 3.25
CA ALA A 239 -37.49 -15.43 3.45
C ALA A 239 -38.20 -15.01 2.15
N GLU A 240 -37.67 -14.01 1.44
CA GLU A 240 -38.18 -13.58 0.13
C GLU A 240 -38.09 -14.73 -0.91
N GLN A 241 -37.00 -15.52 -0.90
CA GLN A 241 -36.88 -16.70 -1.76
C GLN A 241 -37.88 -17.82 -1.42
N LYS A 242 -38.25 -18.01 -0.13
CA LYS A 242 -39.33 -18.94 0.25
C LYS A 242 -40.67 -18.44 -0.29
N ARG A 243 -41.01 -17.17 -0.04
CA ARG A 243 -42.27 -16.55 -0.47
C ARG A 243 -42.47 -16.66 -1.99
N LEU A 244 -41.44 -16.36 -2.78
CA LEU A 244 -41.46 -16.47 -4.24
C LEU A 244 -41.62 -17.92 -4.75
N LYS A 245 -41.13 -18.94 -4.00
CA LYS A 245 -41.36 -20.35 -4.34
C LYS A 245 -42.80 -20.80 -4.06
N GLU A 246 -43.40 -20.25 -3.01
CA GLU A 246 -44.79 -20.51 -2.61
C GLU A 246 -45.78 -19.83 -3.57
N GLU A 247 -45.52 -18.56 -3.93
CA GLU A 247 -46.23 -17.84 -5.00
C GLU A 247 -46.17 -18.60 -6.34
N LEU A 248 -45.00 -19.12 -6.72
CA LEU A 248 -44.83 -19.92 -7.94
C LEU A 248 -45.58 -21.24 -7.89
N ALA A 249 -45.59 -21.94 -6.75
CA ALA A 249 -46.32 -23.20 -6.60
C ALA A 249 -47.84 -23.00 -6.73
N ASN A 250 -48.37 -21.93 -6.14
CA ASN A 250 -49.79 -21.57 -6.25
C ASN A 250 -50.17 -21.23 -7.70
N ALA A 251 -49.36 -20.44 -8.41
CA ALA A 251 -49.59 -20.10 -9.82
C ALA A 251 -49.54 -21.32 -10.76
N VAL A 252 -48.74 -22.36 -10.43
CA VAL A 252 -48.75 -23.63 -11.16
C VAL A 252 -50.06 -24.40 -10.91
N ALA A 253 -50.53 -24.47 -9.67
CA ALA A 253 -51.80 -25.13 -9.34
C ALA A 253 -53.02 -24.46 -10.00
N GLU A 254 -53.08 -23.12 -10.02
CA GLU A 254 -54.11 -22.36 -10.75
C GLU A 254 -54.11 -22.64 -12.26
N LEU A 255 -52.92 -22.82 -12.85
CA LEU A 255 -52.75 -23.15 -14.26
C LEU A 255 -53.19 -24.60 -14.56
N GLU A 256 -52.87 -25.55 -13.69
CA GLU A 256 -53.33 -26.94 -13.81
C GLU A 256 -54.85 -27.07 -13.68
N GLU A 257 -55.47 -26.37 -12.72
CA GLU A 257 -56.93 -26.31 -12.57
C GLU A 257 -57.60 -25.65 -13.80
N SER A 258 -57.01 -24.60 -14.35
CA SER A 258 -57.48 -23.92 -15.57
C SER A 258 -57.40 -24.82 -16.80
N ASN A 259 -56.32 -25.61 -16.93
CA ASN A 259 -56.19 -26.62 -17.99
C ASN A 259 -57.22 -27.74 -17.84
N HIS A 260 -57.53 -28.17 -16.61
CA HIS A 260 -58.57 -29.16 -16.35
C HIS A 260 -59.97 -28.65 -16.75
N LYS A 261 -60.31 -27.39 -16.39
CA LYS A 261 -61.55 -26.72 -16.83
C LYS A 261 -61.66 -26.64 -18.37
N LEU A 262 -60.55 -26.33 -19.05
CA LEU A 262 -60.49 -26.32 -20.53
C LEU A 262 -60.69 -27.70 -21.16
N ALA A 263 -60.25 -28.78 -20.52
CA ALA A 263 -60.48 -30.14 -20.98
C ALA A 263 -61.97 -30.53 -20.87
N VAL A 264 -62.64 -30.16 -19.78
CA VAL A 264 -64.09 -30.41 -19.59
C VAL A 264 -64.93 -29.67 -20.64
N LEU A 265 -64.63 -28.40 -20.93
CA LEU A 265 -65.38 -27.63 -21.93
C LEU A 265 -65.24 -28.20 -23.35
N LYS A 266 -64.07 -28.75 -23.71
CA LYS A 266 -63.89 -29.43 -25.01
C LYS A 266 -64.76 -30.67 -25.17
N ALA A 267 -65.11 -31.37 -24.09
CA ALA A 267 -65.95 -32.57 -24.15
C ALA A 267 -67.45 -32.28 -24.37
N GLN A 268 -67.88 -31.01 -24.33
CA GLN A 268 -69.30 -30.63 -24.43
C GLN A 268 -69.71 -30.12 -25.83
N GLY A 269 -68.77 -29.82 -26.73
CA GLY A 269 -69.06 -29.17 -28.01
C GLY A 269 -69.68 -30.07 -29.10
N ASP A 270 -69.44 -31.39 -29.05
CA ASP A 270 -69.56 -32.26 -30.23
C ASP A 270 -70.94 -32.92 -30.46
N THR A 271 -72.01 -32.50 -29.76
CA THR A 271 -73.22 -33.35 -29.62
C THR A 271 -74.58 -32.82 -30.12
N THR A 272 -74.71 -31.59 -30.67
CA THR A 272 -76.04 -31.03 -31.02
C THR A 272 -76.14 -30.27 -32.34
N HIS A 273 -76.67 -30.91 -33.40
CA HIS A 273 -77.28 -30.23 -34.57
C HIS A 273 -78.32 -31.10 -35.31
N GLY A 274 -79.47 -30.51 -35.68
CA GLY A 274 -80.30 -30.98 -36.81
C GLY A 274 -81.80 -31.23 -36.56
N THR A 275 -82.68 -30.35 -37.04
CA THR A 275 -84.13 -30.64 -37.29
C THR A 275 -84.72 -29.64 -38.31
N PRO A 276 -85.41 -30.08 -39.39
CA PRO A 276 -86.06 -29.20 -40.38
C PRO A 276 -87.60 -29.18 -40.31
N ILE A 277 -88.23 -28.23 -41.02
CA ILE A 277 -89.70 -27.99 -41.06
C ILE A 277 -90.24 -28.06 -42.51
N PHE A 278 -91.49 -28.49 -42.70
CA PHE A 278 -92.16 -28.67 -44.00
C PHE A 278 -93.16 -27.55 -44.36
N PHE A 279 -93.46 -27.40 -45.65
CA PHE A 279 -94.59 -26.64 -46.22
C PHE A 279 -95.50 -27.56 -47.04
N PRO A 280 -96.84 -27.43 -46.97
CA PRO A 280 -97.77 -28.12 -47.87
C PRO A 280 -98.27 -27.23 -49.02
N THR A 281 -98.43 -27.81 -50.20
CA THR A 281 -99.07 -27.19 -51.38
C THR A 281 -100.24 -28.07 -51.83
N LEU A 282 -101.44 -27.50 -52.05
CA LEU A 282 -102.62 -28.26 -52.47
C LEU A 282 -103.08 -27.85 -53.88
N GLY A 283 -103.45 -28.85 -54.70
CA GLY A 283 -103.80 -28.70 -56.11
C GLY A 283 -105.31 -28.61 -56.39
N ASN A 284 -105.65 -28.31 -57.63
CA ASN A 284 -107.00 -27.95 -58.08
C ASN A 284 -107.72 -29.08 -58.86
N LYS A 285 -109.00 -29.36 -58.54
CA LYS A 285 -109.99 -30.07 -59.38
C LYS A 285 -111.40 -29.52 -59.12
N ASN A 286 -112.26 -29.54 -60.15
CA ASN A 286 -113.47 -28.71 -60.26
C ASN A 286 -114.76 -29.38 -59.72
N MET A 287 -115.77 -28.59 -59.28
CA MET A 287 -117.06 -28.38 -60.01
C MET A 287 -118.14 -27.54 -59.23
N THR A 288 -118.72 -26.54 -59.92
CA THR A 288 -120.11 -25.98 -59.84
C THR A 288 -120.87 -25.73 -58.50
N GLY A 289 -120.77 -24.50 -57.94
CA GLY A 289 -121.77 -23.40 -58.12
C GLY A 289 -123.07 -23.26 -57.27
N ASP A 290 -123.17 -22.20 -56.45
CA ASP A 290 -124.37 -21.31 -56.30
C ASP A 290 -123.96 -19.88 -55.80
N ASN A 291 -124.90 -18.97 -55.43
CA ASN A 291 -124.79 -17.54 -55.80
C ASN A 291 -124.97 -16.38 -54.77
N LEU A 292 -124.19 -15.33 -55.08
CA LEU A 292 -124.51 -13.88 -55.12
C LEU A 292 -124.49 -12.94 -53.90
N ARG A 293 -124.78 -13.32 -52.64
CA ARG A 293 -124.90 -12.27 -51.58
C ARG A 293 -123.57 -11.69 -51.11
N ASP A 294 -122.56 -12.53 -50.83
CA ASP A 294 -121.29 -12.07 -50.25
C ASP A 294 -120.44 -11.25 -51.22
N LYS A 295 -120.51 -11.57 -52.53
CA LYS A 295 -119.72 -10.95 -53.61
C LYS A 295 -119.83 -9.43 -53.70
N GLN A 296 -120.93 -8.84 -53.25
CA GLN A 296 -121.12 -7.39 -53.23
C GLN A 296 -120.34 -6.73 -52.08
N LYS A 297 -120.17 -7.43 -50.95
CA LYS A 297 -119.43 -6.95 -49.78
C LYS A 297 -117.93 -7.20 -49.94
N GLU A 298 -117.58 -8.41 -50.40
CA GLU A 298 -116.22 -8.77 -50.80
C GLU A 298 -115.63 -7.71 -51.73
N LEU A 299 -116.40 -7.20 -52.72
CA LEU A 299 -115.97 -6.15 -53.65
C LEU A 299 -115.67 -4.79 -53.00
N GLN A 300 -116.38 -4.39 -51.95
CA GLN A 300 -116.10 -3.12 -51.26
C GLN A 300 -114.89 -3.24 -50.34
N ASP A 301 -114.75 -4.38 -49.67
CA ASP A 301 -113.56 -4.70 -48.88
C ASP A 301 -112.31 -4.82 -49.80
N LEU A 302 -112.48 -5.34 -51.03
CA LEU A 302 -111.52 -5.35 -52.15
C LEU A 302 -111.01 -3.96 -52.49
N GLU A 303 -111.91 -3.02 -52.77
CA GLU A 303 -111.59 -1.66 -53.21
C GLU A 303 -110.90 -0.85 -52.11
N ALA A 304 -111.31 -1.03 -50.85
CA ALA A 304 -110.63 -0.47 -49.69
C ALA A 304 -109.20 -1.03 -49.54
N CYS A 305 -109.07 -2.36 -49.61
CA CYS A 305 -107.81 -3.08 -49.46
C CYS A 305 -106.79 -2.68 -50.56
N HIS A 306 -107.23 -2.61 -51.82
CA HIS A 306 -106.42 -2.14 -52.95
C HIS A 306 -106.00 -0.67 -52.77
N LYS A 307 -106.89 0.20 -52.26
CA LYS A 307 -106.55 1.60 -51.99
C LYS A 307 -105.47 1.74 -50.91
N GLU A 308 -105.58 1.02 -49.80
CA GLU A 308 -104.51 0.97 -48.79
C GLU A 308 -103.18 0.47 -49.39
N PHE A 309 -103.23 -0.51 -50.28
CA PHE A 309 -102.03 -1.09 -50.89
C PHE A 309 -101.38 -0.14 -51.92
N THR A 310 -102.14 0.69 -52.64
CA THR A 310 -101.58 1.77 -53.48
C THR A 310 -101.04 2.94 -52.65
N ASP A 311 -101.69 3.32 -51.55
CA ASP A 311 -101.18 4.32 -50.60
C ASP A 311 -99.86 3.84 -49.94
N LEU A 312 -99.81 2.59 -49.47
CA LEU A 312 -98.61 1.99 -48.86
C LEU A 312 -97.46 1.83 -49.88
N THR A 313 -97.77 1.55 -51.14
CA THR A 313 -96.77 1.50 -52.22
C THR A 313 -96.22 2.89 -52.53
N SER A 314 -97.08 3.91 -52.53
CA SER A 314 -96.69 5.32 -52.69
C SER A 314 -95.78 5.79 -51.56
N GLN A 315 -96.10 5.47 -50.30
CA GLN A 315 -95.25 5.74 -49.14
C GLN A 315 -93.88 5.07 -49.26
N ARG A 316 -93.82 3.80 -49.69
CA ARG A 316 -92.55 3.07 -49.90
C ARG A 316 -91.72 3.65 -51.05
N LEU A 317 -92.34 4.18 -52.10
CA LEU A 317 -91.66 4.90 -53.18
C LEU A 317 -91.17 6.31 -52.77
N VAL A 318 -91.67 6.89 -51.67
CA VAL A 318 -91.07 8.07 -51.04
C VAL A 318 -89.88 7.63 -50.17
N GLU A 319 -90.05 6.60 -49.34
CA GLU A 319 -88.98 6.08 -48.47
C GLU A 319 -87.75 5.59 -49.24
N ILE A 320 -87.94 4.88 -50.37
CA ILE A 320 -86.82 4.45 -51.23
C ILE A 320 -86.06 5.64 -51.82
N ARG A 321 -86.73 6.76 -52.11
CA ARG A 321 -86.06 8.00 -52.56
C ARG A 321 -85.28 8.65 -51.42
N ARG A 322 -85.89 8.76 -50.24
CA ARG A 322 -85.25 9.26 -49.01
C ARG A 322 -83.97 8.49 -48.67
N LEU A 323 -84.01 7.16 -48.71
CA LEU A 323 -82.85 6.28 -48.50
C LEU A 323 -81.77 6.43 -49.58
N HIS A 324 -82.15 6.77 -50.82
CA HIS A 324 -81.19 7.02 -51.90
C HIS A 324 -80.48 8.38 -51.73
N GLU A 325 -81.19 9.39 -51.24
CA GLU A 325 -80.65 10.70 -50.89
C GLU A 325 -79.68 10.59 -49.69
N GLU A 326 -80.03 9.85 -48.64
CA GLU A 326 -79.13 9.52 -47.52
C GLU A 326 -77.83 8.83 -47.99
N ARG A 327 -77.94 7.88 -48.94
CA ARG A 327 -76.78 7.19 -49.52
C ARG A 327 -75.86 8.15 -50.28
N ILE A 328 -76.41 9.12 -51.02
CA ILE A 328 -75.64 10.17 -51.70
C ILE A 328 -74.96 11.07 -50.66
N GLU A 329 -75.66 11.44 -49.59
CA GLU A 329 -75.10 12.28 -48.52
C GLU A 329 -73.92 11.58 -47.81
N ILE A 330 -74.02 10.27 -47.55
CA ILE A 330 -72.93 9.47 -46.97
C ILE A 330 -71.70 9.41 -47.90
N LEU A 331 -71.91 9.24 -49.21
CA LEU A 331 -70.82 9.24 -50.19
C LEU A 331 -70.13 10.62 -50.27
N ASN A 332 -70.91 11.71 -50.21
CA ASN A 332 -70.35 13.06 -50.15
C ASN A 332 -69.55 13.29 -48.85
N LYS A 333 -70.05 12.82 -47.69
CA LYS A 333 -69.32 12.87 -46.42
C LYS A 333 -67.97 12.13 -46.51
N LEU A 334 -67.95 10.91 -47.07
CA LEU A 334 -66.71 10.16 -47.31
C LEU A 334 -65.71 10.92 -48.21
N ALA A 335 -66.18 11.52 -49.31
CA ALA A 335 -65.34 12.35 -50.18
C ALA A 335 -64.76 13.57 -49.44
N THR A 336 -65.54 14.24 -48.58
CA THR A 336 -65.01 15.35 -47.77
C THR A 336 -63.94 14.90 -46.78
N PHE A 337 -64.12 13.75 -46.10
CA PHE A 337 -63.11 13.21 -45.19
C PHE A 337 -61.80 12.86 -45.93
N GLN A 338 -61.90 12.23 -47.11
CA GLN A 338 -60.74 11.89 -47.93
C GLN A 338 -59.96 13.13 -48.38
N ASN A 339 -60.64 14.23 -48.71
CA ASN A 339 -60.01 15.51 -49.02
C ASN A 339 -59.33 16.13 -47.78
N THR A 340 -59.96 16.10 -46.59
CA THR A 340 -59.34 16.60 -45.35
C THR A 340 -58.13 15.78 -44.88
N LEU A 341 -58.01 14.52 -45.28
CA LEU A 341 -56.85 13.66 -44.99
C LEU A 341 -55.70 13.81 -45.99
N THR A 342 -55.95 14.41 -47.15
CA THR A 342 -54.94 14.59 -48.21
C THR A 342 -54.40 16.01 -48.30
N ASP A 343 -55.14 17.03 -47.82
CA ASP A 343 -54.61 18.38 -47.72
C ASP A 343 -53.64 18.56 -46.54
N LEU A 344 -52.35 18.48 -46.86
CA LEU A 344 -51.24 18.76 -45.94
C LEU A 344 -51.28 20.18 -45.34
N LYS A 345 -52.00 21.16 -45.92
CA LYS A 345 -52.13 22.50 -45.34
C LYS A 345 -53.10 22.51 -44.15
N THR A 346 -54.25 21.83 -44.24
CA THR A 346 -55.14 21.63 -43.08
C THR A 346 -54.49 20.76 -42.00
N ILE A 347 -53.72 19.73 -42.36
CA ILE A 347 -52.97 18.93 -41.37
C ILE A 347 -51.88 19.75 -40.68
N SER A 348 -51.09 20.54 -41.42
CA SER A 348 -50.01 21.35 -40.83
C SER A 348 -50.49 22.63 -40.12
N SER A 349 -51.70 23.11 -40.40
CA SER A 349 -52.37 24.16 -39.60
C SER A 349 -53.19 23.61 -38.42
N SER A 350 -53.38 22.30 -38.33
CA SER A 350 -54.06 21.66 -37.20
C SER A 350 -53.41 21.99 -35.86
N LYS A 351 -54.24 22.29 -34.86
CA LYS A 351 -53.82 22.66 -33.50
C LYS A 351 -52.92 21.59 -32.86
N ALA A 352 -53.18 20.31 -33.15
CA ALA A 352 -52.34 19.20 -32.66
C ALA A 352 -50.94 19.20 -33.30
N PHE A 353 -50.84 19.47 -34.60
CA PHE A 353 -49.55 19.55 -35.31
C PHE A 353 -48.74 20.77 -34.87
N GLN A 354 -49.39 21.92 -34.64
CA GLN A 354 -48.72 23.11 -34.12
C GLN A 354 -48.21 22.88 -32.68
N VAL A 355 -48.99 22.24 -31.80
CA VAL A 355 -48.52 21.86 -30.45
C VAL A 355 -47.29 20.94 -30.51
N LEU A 356 -47.28 19.92 -31.38
CA LEU A 356 -46.10 19.06 -31.58
C LEU A 356 -44.90 19.84 -32.15
N LYS A 357 -45.14 20.77 -33.08
CA LYS A 357 -44.11 21.64 -33.67
C LYS A 357 -43.50 22.60 -32.63
N ASP A 358 -44.30 23.12 -31.71
CA ASP A 358 -43.84 24.01 -30.65
C ASP A 358 -43.17 23.25 -29.50
N GLN A 359 -43.62 22.02 -29.19
CA GLN A 359 -42.88 21.09 -28.32
C GLN A 359 -41.50 20.74 -28.92
N LEU A 360 -41.43 20.48 -30.23
CA LEU A 360 -40.16 20.23 -30.92
C LEU A 360 -39.22 21.43 -30.81
N LYS A 361 -39.69 22.65 -31.15
CA LYS A 361 -38.91 23.89 -30.95
C LYS A 361 -38.42 24.06 -29.50
N LYS A 362 -39.29 23.78 -28.52
CA LYS A 362 -38.92 23.87 -27.09
C LYS A 362 -37.80 22.88 -26.74
N SER A 363 -37.90 21.64 -27.20
CA SER A 363 -36.85 20.63 -26.99
C SER A 363 -35.53 21.00 -27.69
N GLN A 364 -35.58 21.66 -28.85
CA GLN A 364 -34.38 22.19 -29.52
C GLN A 364 -33.74 23.34 -28.71
N ALA A 365 -34.55 24.30 -28.23
CA ALA A 365 -34.07 25.39 -27.39
C ALA A 365 -33.49 24.89 -26.05
N GLU A 366 -34.06 23.84 -25.47
CA GLU A 366 -33.51 23.15 -24.29
C GLU A 366 -32.17 22.46 -24.61
N LEU A 367 -32.06 21.78 -25.75
CA LEU A 367 -30.79 21.19 -26.21
C LEU A 367 -29.70 22.24 -26.43
N ASP A 368 -30.01 23.37 -27.07
CA ASP A 368 -29.04 24.45 -27.30
C ASP A 368 -28.66 25.17 -25.97
N HIS A 369 -29.57 25.21 -25.00
CA HIS A 369 -29.24 25.64 -23.64
C HIS A 369 -28.26 24.69 -22.93
N TYR A 370 -28.48 23.37 -23.00
CA TYR A 370 -27.51 22.40 -22.46
C TYR A 370 -26.17 22.43 -23.21
N ARG A 371 -26.17 22.70 -24.51
CA ARG A 371 -24.96 22.85 -25.34
C ARG A 371 -24.12 24.05 -24.91
N THR A 372 -24.75 25.21 -24.76
CA THR A 372 -24.07 26.43 -24.27
C THR A 372 -23.69 26.35 -22.79
N LEU A 373 -24.37 25.53 -21.98
CA LEU A 373 -23.92 25.21 -20.63
C LEU A 373 -22.68 24.30 -20.63
N LEU A 374 -22.63 23.29 -21.51
CA LEU A 374 -21.44 22.44 -21.70
C LEU A 374 -20.23 23.26 -22.15
N GLU A 375 -20.40 24.18 -23.09
CA GLU A 375 -19.32 25.08 -23.55
C GLU A 375 -18.78 25.97 -22.42
N LYS A 376 -19.65 26.49 -21.52
CA LYS A 376 -19.23 27.23 -20.32
C LYS A 376 -18.45 26.35 -19.36
N LEU A 377 -18.96 25.15 -19.04
CA LEU A 377 -18.28 24.19 -18.17
C LEU A 377 -16.93 23.72 -18.74
N GLN A 378 -16.79 23.66 -20.07
CA GLN A 378 -15.53 23.39 -20.75
C GLN A 378 -14.51 24.51 -20.49
N VAL A 379 -14.92 25.78 -20.63
CA VAL A 379 -14.08 26.96 -20.38
C VAL A 379 -13.72 27.09 -18.89
N ASP A 380 -14.68 26.86 -17.98
CA ASP A 380 -14.42 26.89 -16.53
C ASP A 380 -13.48 25.76 -16.10
N LYS A 381 -13.60 24.56 -16.67
CA LYS A 381 -12.62 23.47 -16.50
C LYS A 381 -11.22 23.90 -16.95
N ASP A 382 -11.09 24.46 -18.14
CA ASP A 382 -9.77 24.81 -18.69
C ASP A 382 -9.13 26.00 -17.94
N LYS A 383 -9.96 26.91 -17.40
CA LYS A 383 -9.57 27.94 -16.44
C LYS A 383 -9.09 27.36 -15.11
N LEU A 384 -9.79 26.37 -14.54
CA LEU A 384 -9.37 25.68 -13.32
C LEU A 384 -8.05 24.92 -13.51
N ILE A 385 -7.84 24.28 -14.67
CA ILE A 385 -6.56 23.65 -15.04
C ILE A 385 -5.43 24.70 -15.12
N TRP A 386 -5.72 25.91 -15.60
CA TRP A 386 -4.76 27.02 -15.59
C TRP A 386 -4.43 27.47 -14.17
N GLN A 387 -5.43 27.58 -13.28
CA GLN A 387 -5.22 27.94 -11.88
C GLN A 387 -4.46 26.86 -11.10
N GLU A 388 -4.72 25.57 -11.34
CA GLU A 388 -3.95 24.46 -10.77
C GLU A 388 -2.48 24.54 -11.18
N ARG A 389 -2.19 24.85 -12.45
CA ARG A 389 -0.81 25.08 -12.94
C ARG A 389 -0.15 26.29 -12.30
N GLU A 390 -0.87 27.41 -12.18
CA GLU A 390 -0.37 28.62 -11.53
C GLU A 390 -0.05 28.39 -10.05
N ILE A 391 -0.90 27.64 -9.34
CA ILE A 391 -0.68 27.25 -7.94
C ILE A 391 0.53 26.31 -7.82
N ASN A 392 0.64 25.28 -8.66
CA ASN A 392 1.80 24.38 -8.66
C ASN A 392 3.11 25.13 -8.89
N VAL A 393 3.16 26.06 -9.86
CA VAL A 393 4.35 26.90 -10.09
C VAL A 393 4.66 27.79 -8.88
N LYS A 394 3.65 28.32 -8.17
CA LYS A 394 3.86 29.07 -6.92
C LYS A 394 4.38 28.19 -5.79
N VAL A 395 3.93 26.93 -5.69
CA VAL A 395 4.44 25.95 -4.71
C VAL A 395 5.90 25.57 -5.02
N ASP A 396 6.22 25.28 -6.29
CA ASP A 396 7.60 25.00 -6.73
C ASP A 396 8.53 26.18 -6.45
N LEU A 397 8.09 27.42 -6.71
CA LEU A 397 8.84 28.63 -6.39
C LEU A 397 8.98 28.85 -4.88
N ALA A 398 7.96 28.54 -4.06
CA ALA A 398 8.03 28.64 -2.60
C ALA A 398 8.95 27.56 -1.97
N ALA A 399 9.10 26.40 -2.61
CA ALA A 399 10.02 25.36 -2.18
C ALA A 399 11.51 25.76 -2.36
N ILE A 400 11.82 26.70 -3.25
CA ILE A 400 13.21 27.15 -3.48
C ILE A 400 13.78 27.89 -2.25
N PRO A 401 13.16 28.96 -1.70
CA PRO A 401 13.61 29.58 -0.46
C PRO A 401 13.76 28.61 0.71
N HIS A 402 12.85 27.65 0.87
CA HIS A 402 12.94 26.68 1.97
C HIS A 402 14.16 25.75 1.80
N ARG A 403 14.42 25.25 0.59
CA ARG A 403 15.64 24.47 0.28
C ARG A 403 16.92 25.27 0.50
N VAL A 404 16.92 26.57 0.15
CA VAL A 404 18.05 27.47 0.43
C VAL A 404 18.24 27.65 1.93
N SER A 405 17.17 27.90 2.70
CA SER A 405 17.21 28.03 4.17
C SER A 405 17.83 26.80 4.82
N VAL A 406 17.31 25.60 4.53
CA VAL A 406 17.81 24.33 5.09
C VAL A 406 19.29 24.07 4.72
N ASN A 407 19.74 24.54 3.55
CA ASN A 407 21.15 24.44 3.15
C ASN A 407 22.03 25.48 3.86
N CYS A 408 21.54 26.70 4.08
CA CYS A 408 22.20 27.71 4.91
C CYS A 408 22.29 27.27 6.39
N GLU A 409 21.20 26.77 6.97
CA GLU A 409 21.14 26.19 8.32
C GLU A 409 22.15 25.04 8.49
N SER A 410 22.23 24.12 7.53
CA SER A 410 23.24 23.05 7.58
C SER A 410 24.68 23.56 7.46
N SER A 411 24.90 24.62 6.69
CA SER A 411 26.22 25.26 6.57
C SER A 411 26.62 25.99 7.84
N ILE A 412 25.67 26.68 8.48
CA ILE A 412 25.84 27.35 9.77
C ILE A 412 26.17 26.31 10.85
N ALA A 413 25.42 25.22 10.97
CA ALA A 413 25.69 24.17 11.96
C ALA A 413 27.08 23.52 11.80
N ILE A 414 27.58 23.38 10.56
CA ILE A 414 28.95 22.91 10.30
C ILE A 414 29.98 23.96 10.74
N LEU A 415 29.74 25.25 10.48
CA LEU A 415 30.61 26.35 10.91
C LEU A 415 30.62 26.49 12.45
N GLU A 416 29.48 26.31 13.11
CA GLU A 416 29.34 26.28 14.57
C GLU A 416 30.09 25.08 15.18
N GLN A 417 29.97 23.88 14.59
CA GLN A 417 30.74 22.71 15.02
C GLN A 417 32.24 22.94 14.88
N ASN A 418 32.69 23.58 13.81
CA ASN A 418 34.10 23.91 13.59
C ASN A 418 34.60 25.02 14.53
N LEU A 419 33.79 26.05 14.79
CA LEU A 419 34.05 27.06 15.83
C LEU A 419 34.19 26.40 17.21
N ARG A 420 33.32 25.43 17.53
CA ARG A 420 33.40 24.70 18.79
C ARG A 420 34.69 23.90 18.91
N LYS A 421 35.07 23.15 17.87
CA LYS A 421 36.37 22.44 17.81
C LYS A 421 37.56 23.40 18.04
N ILE A 422 37.58 24.56 17.39
CA ILE A 422 38.64 25.57 17.57
C ILE A 422 38.66 26.15 19.00
N ILE A 423 37.49 26.35 19.62
CA ILE A 423 37.38 26.78 21.02
C ILE A 423 37.91 25.68 21.95
N ASP A 424 37.53 24.43 21.73
CA ASP A 424 37.94 23.29 22.56
C ASP A 424 39.45 22.99 22.39
N GLU A 425 40.00 23.09 21.17
CA GLU A 425 41.43 23.03 20.88
C GLU A 425 42.20 24.18 21.57
N LYS A 426 41.69 25.42 21.50
CA LYS A 426 42.25 26.57 22.23
C LYS A 426 42.24 26.33 23.74
N ASN A 427 41.16 25.77 24.28
CA ASN A 427 41.06 25.48 25.72
C ASN A 427 42.04 24.38 26.13
N MET A 428 42.18 23.30 25.33
CA MET A 428 43.18 22.25 25.56
C MET A 428 44.62 22.78 25.46
N LEU A 429 44.90 23.71 24.55
CA LEU A 429 46.21 24.37 24.47
C LEU A 429 46.46 25.31 25.66
N ALA A 430 45.44 26.01 26.14
CA ALA A 430 45.53 26.86 27.33
C ALA A 430 45.76 26.01 28.60
N VAL A 431 45.07 24.87 28.74
CA VAL A 431 45.30 23.92 29.85
C VAL A 431 46.72 23.35 29.78
N LYS A 432 47.20 22.92 28.62
CA LYS A 432 48.59 22.45 28.46
C LYS A 432 49.64 23.54 28.74
N LEU A 433 49.34 24.80 28.44
CA LEU A 433 50.20 25.93 28.80
C LEU A 433 50.22 26.15 30.32
N GLU A 434 49.05 26.12 30.97
CA GLU A 434 48.90 26.19 32.43
C GLU A 434 49.62 25.03 33.13
N GLU A 435 49.51 23.80 32.61
CA GLU A 435 50.21 22.60 33.10
C GLU A 435 51.73 22.73 32.97
N THR A 436 52.23 23.12 31.78
CA THR A 436 53.68 23.31 31.55
C THR A 436 54.28 24.56 32.21
N LEU A 437 53.44 25.42 32.79
CA LEU A 437 53.84 26.47 33.75
C LEU A 437 53.81 25.99 35.22
N ARG A 438 52.97 24.99 35.53
CA ARG A 438 52.81 24.39 36.86
C ARG A 438 53.76 23.23 37.14
N GLU A 439 54.44 22.68 36.14
CA GLU A 439 55.51 21.67 36.32
C GLU A 439 56.49 22.12 37.43
N PRO A 440 56.52 21.44 38.60
CA PRO A 440 57.26 21.94 39.76
C PRO A 440 58.77 21.93 39.49
N GLY A 441 59.24 20.91 38.75
CA GLY A 441 60.62 20.84 38.26
C GLY A 441 61.01 22.05 37.41
N ARG A 442 60.09 22.67 36.66
CA ARG A 442 60.42 23.83 35.81
C ARG A 442 60.67 25.10 36.62
N ASN A 443 59.85 25.34 37.65
CA ASN A 443 60.07 26.45 38.58
C ASN A 443 61.29 26.22 39.48
N GLN A 444 61.55 24.97 39.88
CA GLN A 444 62.76 24.61 40.60
C GLN A 444 64.02 24.78 39.72
N ILE A 445 64.04 24.26 38.49
CA ILE A 445 65.11 24.47 37.51
C ILE A 445 65.33 25.97 37.24
N ILE A 446 64.27 26.79 37.12
CA ILE A 446 64.41 28.25 36.99
C ILE A 446 65.05 28.86 38.24
N SER A 447 64.71 28.40 39.45
CA SER A 447 65.33 28.87 40.69
C SER A 447 66.79 28.45 40.82
N GLU A 448 67.13 27.24 40.37
CA GLU A 448 68.48 26.67 40.36
C GLU A 448 69.35 27.36 39.30
N PHE A 449 68.87 27.54 38.06
CA PHE A 449 69.53 28.38 37.06
C PHE A 449 69.69 29.83 37.53
N LYS A 450 68.71 30.40 38.23
CA LYS A 450 68.81 31.77 38.77
C LYS A 450 69.82 31.85 39.92
N ALA A 451 69.96 30.80 40.73
CA ALA A 451 71.03 30.68 41.71
C ALA A 451 72.41 30.53 41.03
N LEU A 452 72.52 29.66 40.03
CA LEU A 452 73.74 29.43 39.24
C LEU A 452 74.20 30.68 38.49
N VAL A 453 73.28 31.41 37.85
CA VAL A 453 73.55 32.71 37.19
C VAL A 453 73.88 33.81 38.21
N SER A 454 73.48 33.65 39.48
CA SER A 454 73.87 34.54 40.59
C SER A 454 75.19 34.13 41.27
N SER A 455 75.65 32.89 41.09
CA SER A 455 76.93 32.40 41.59
C SER A 455 78.03 32.53 40.54
N LEU A 456 77.72 32.41 39.25
CA LEU A 456 78.67 32.54 38.12
C LEU A 456 79.53 33.81 38.17
N PRO A 457 79.02 35.03 38.51
CA PRO A 457 79.87 36.22 38.63
C PRO A 457 80.84 36.15 39.82
N ARG A 458 80.49 35.39 40.86
CA ARG A 458 81.31 35.16 42.06
C ARG A 458 82.36 34.08 41.82
N GLU A 459 81.98 33.00 41.11
CA GLU A 459 82.88 31.92 40.68
C GLU A 459 83.86 32.40 39.61
N MET A 460 83.41 33.19 38.62
CA MET A 460 84.31 33.90 37.72
C MET A 460 85.20 34.89 38.47
N GLY A 461 84.69 35.59 39.49
CA GLY A 461 85.51 36.43 40.36
C GLY A 461 86.61 35.64 41.08
N ALA A 462 86.28 34.46 41.60
CA ALA A 462 87.26 33.55 42.22
C ALA A 462 88.29 33.07 41.19
N MET A 463 87.86 32.51 40.04
CA MET A 463 88.75 32.10 38.95
C MET A 463 89.61 33.26 38.41
N GLN A 464 89.09 34.48 38.35
CA GLN A 464 89.85 35.67 37.93
C GLN A 464 90.95 36.01 38.93
N THR A 465 90.70 35.84 40.24
CA THR A 465 91.70 36.05 41.31
C THR A 465 92.67 34.87 41.50
N GLU A 466 92.29 33.65 41.10
CA GLU A 466 93.24 32.54 40.97
C GLU A 466 94.09 32.71 39.70
N LEU A 467 93.50 33.15 38.58
CA LEU A 467 94.25 33.49 37.36
C LEU A 467 95.15 34.73 37.50
N SER A 468 94.93 35.60 38.50
CA SER A 468 95.93 36.61 38.85
C SER A 468 97.06 35.98 39.68
N LYS A 469 96.76 35.22 40.74
CA LYS A 469 97.77 34.48 41.52
C LYS A 469 98.66 33.62 40.62
N TYR A 470 98.09 32.76 39.78
CA TYR A 470 98.87 31.92 38.86
C TYR A 470 99.68 32.72 37.82
N LYS A 471 99.36 33.99 37.54
CA LYS A 471 100.23 34.88 36.75
C LYS A 471 101.34 35.50 37.57
N ASP A 472 101.05 35.87 38.82
CA ASP A 472 102.02 36.39 39.77
C ASP A 472 103.05 35.29 40.12
N ASP A 473 102.58 34.09 40.49
CA ASP A 473 103.36 32.85 40.70
C ASP A 473 104.18 32.49 39.45
N ALA A 474 103.58 32.58 38.26
CA ALA A 474 104.30 32.35 37.01
C ALA A 474 105.39 33.42 36.77
N SER A 475 105.16 34.68 37.14
CA SER A 475 106.17 35.75 37.02
C SER A 475 107.33 35.55 38.02
N GLU A 476 107.04 35.09 39.24
CA GLU A 476 108.05 34.71 40.23
C GLU A 476 108.85 33.49 39.75
N LEU A 477 108.18 32.46 39.19
CA LEU A 477 108.85 31.34 38.52
C LEU A 477 109.72 31.78 37.34
N HIS A 478 109.38 32.86 36.63
CA HIS A 478 110.25 33.42 35.58
C HIS A 478 111.45 34.18 36.16
N SER A 479 111.31 34.88 37.30
CA SER A 479 112.44 35.47 38.04
C SER A 479 113.39 34.38 38.54
N LEU A 480 112.88 33.39 39.27
CA LEU A 480 113.65 32.26 39.79
C LEU A 480 114.31 31.45 38.67
N ARG A 481 113.64 31.28 37.52
CA ARG A 481 114.23 30.63 36.33
C ARG A 481 115.33 31.49 35.70
N ALA A 482 115.20 32.81 35.66
CA ALA A 482 116.25 33.72 35.20
C ALA A 482 117.46 33.74 36.16
N GLU A 483 117.22 33.73 37.47
CA GLU A 483 118.26 33.58 38.49
C GLU A 483 119.00 32.25 38.35
N LEU A 484 118.27 31.13 38.18
CA LEU A 484 118.86 29.82 37.88
C LEU A 484 119.68 29.81 36.58
N HIS A 485 119.24 30.51 35.52
CA HIS A 485 120.06 30.67 34.31
C HIS A 485 121.32 31.50 34.59
N SER A 486 121.25 32.57 35.37
CA SER A 486 122.44 33.35 35.76
C SER A 486 123.44 32.53 36.59
N LEU A 487 122.95 31.67 37.48
CA LEU A 487 123.75 30.75 38.29
C LEU A 487 124.34 29.62 37.44
N SER A 488 123.58 29.10 36.46
CA SER A 488 124.07 28.15 35.45
C SER A 488 125.17 28.76 34.57
N ASP A 489 125.00 30.00 34.11
CA ASP A 489 126.02 30.73 33.36
C ASP A 489 127.27 31.01 34.21
N ILE A 490 127.14 31.17 35.53
CA ILE A 490 128.27 31.28 36.46
C ILE A 490 128.95 29.91 36.65
N LEU A 491 128.17 28.84 36.83
CA LEU A 491 128.67 27.46 36.96
C LEU A 491 129.44 27.02 35.72
N THR A 492 128.88 27.15 34.53
CA THR A 492 129.54 26.82 33.26
C THR A 492 130.81 27.65 33.04
N ARG A 493 130.82 28.94 33.42
CA ARG A 493 132.04 29.77 33.41
C ARG A 493 133.10 29.27 34.41
N LYS A 494 132.71 28.77 35.58
CA LYS A 494 133.63 28.16 36.56
C LYS A 494 134.15 26.80 36.09
N GLU A 495 133.28 25.95 35.56
CA GLU A 495 133.63 24.66 34.97
C GLU A 495 134.59 24.82 33.78
N HIS A 496 134.37 25.81 32.91
CA HIS A 496 135.29 26.10 31.81
C HIS A 496 136.68 26.54 32.33
N ALA A 497 136.74 27.36 33.39
CA ALA A 497 138.00 27.74 34.02
C ALA A 497 138.72 26.55 34.71
N ILE A 498 137.96 25.64 35.33
CA ILE A 498 138.48 24.39 35.91
C ILE A 498 139.05 23.50 34.79
N ASN A 499 138.30 23.29 33.71
CA ASN A 499 138.73 22.52 32.54
C ASN A 499 139.96 23.14 31.85
N GLU A 500 140.06 24.47 31.78
CA GLU A 500 141.26 25.14 31.28
C GLU A 500 142.47 24.87 32.20
N SER A 501 142.28 24.91 33.53
CA SER A 501 143.34 24.57 34.49
C SER A 501 143.79 23.10 34.42
N LEU A 502 142.85 22.18 34.19
CA LEU A 502 143.12 20.75 33.94
C LEU A 502 143.88 20.55 32.62
N CYS A 503 143.52 21.28 31.56
CA CYS A 503 144.28 21.26 30.30
C CYS A 503 145.71 21.78 30.48
N ARG A 504 145.92 22.81 31.31
CA ARG A 504 147.28 23.28 31.67
C ARG A 504 148.05 22.23 32.48
N SER A 505 147.43 21.56 33.45
CA SER A 505 148.09 20.48 34.23
C SER A 505 148.42 19.26 33.36
N ALA A 506 147.55 18.91 32.41
CA ALA A 506 147.76 17.81 31.46
C ALA A 506 148.98 18.07 30.55
N ARG A 507 149.18 19.33 30.10
CA ARG A 507 150.36 19.75 29.33
C ARG A 507 151.65 19.62 30.14
N ALA A 508 151.66 20.11 31.38
CA ALA A 508 152.78 19.90 32.31
C ALA A 508 153.04 18.40 32.56
N GLY A 509 151.98 17.58 32.65
CA GLY A 509 152.08 16.13 32.75
C GLY A 509 152.74 15.46 31.53
N SER A 510 152.52 15.96 30.31
CA SER A 510 153.27 15.49 29.12
C SER A 510 154.74 15.94 29.12
N GLU A 511 155.04 17.15 29.59
CA GLU A 511 156.43 17.63 29.72
C GLU A 511 157.22 16.81 30.74
N ILE A 512 156.61 16.49 31.88
CA ILE A 512 157.19 15.58 32.90
C ILE A 512 157.47 14.19 32.32
N ARG A 513 156.55 13.62 31.53
CA ARG A 513 156.79 12.33 30.85
C ARG A 513 157.92 12.40 29.82
N GLY A 514 158.06 13.52 29.09
CA GLY A 514 159.18 13.76 28.18
C GLY A 514 160.53 13.79 28.92
N LEU A 515 160.59 14.50 30.06
CA LEU A 515 161.77 14.53 30.93
C LEU A 515 162.10 13.16 31.53
N GLN A 516 161.08 12.38 31.91
CA GLN A 516 161.27 11.00 32.40
C GLN A 516 161.86 10.08 31.32
N SER A 517 161.41 10.19 30.06
CA SER A 517 162.01 9.45 28.94
C SER A 517 163.49 9.79 28.75
N ARG A 518 163.84 11.08 28.81
CA ARG A 518 165.23 11.58 28.73
C ARG A 518 166.11 11.04 29.87
N VAL A 519 165.54 10.86 31.06
CA VAL A 519 166.23 10.25 32.21
C VAL A 519 166.43 8.75 32.04
N CYS A 520 165.55 8.04 31.32
CA CYS A 520 165.75 6.63 30.98
C CYS A 520 166.89 6.44 29.96
N GLU A 521 166.98 7.28 28.91
CA GLU A 521 168.11 7.28 27.95
C GLU A 521 169.46 7.49 28.66
N LEU A 522 169.51 8.45 29.60
CA LEU A 522 170.69 8.75 30.42
C LEU A 522 171.02 7.66 31.46
N ARG A 523 170.07 6.77 31.79
CA ARG A 523 170.32 5.59 32.64
C ARG A 523 170.83 4.41 31.81
N GLN A 524 170.34 4.22 30.60
CA GLN A 524 170.79 3.14 29.71
C GLN A 524 172.26 3.33 29.31
N THR A 525 172.63 4.53 28.89
CA THR A 525 174.04 4.92 28.62
C THR A 525 174.94 4.81 29.86
N ASN A 526 174.41 4.98 31.08
CA ASN A 526 175.16 4.75 32.32
C ASN A 526 175.47 3.26 32.56
N CYS A 527 174.58 2.35 32.16
CA CYS A 527 174.81 0.91 32.22
C CYS A 527 175.86 0.45 31.20
N GLU A 528 175.82 1.00 29.99
CA GLU A 528 176.81 0.73 28.94
C GLU A 528 178.23 1.20 29.36
N LEU A 529 178.33 2.37 30.00
CA LEU A 529 179.60 2.86 30.55
C LEU A 529 180.14 2.04 31.73
N LYS A 530 179.29 1.34 32.50
CA LYS A 530 179.74 0.43 33.57
C LYS A 530 180.36 -0.86 33.03
N LEU A 531 179.79 -1.42 31.95
CA LEU A 531 180.34 -2.60 31.27
C LEU A 531 181.78 -2.39 30.78
N PHE A 532 182.14 -1.18 30.35
CA PHE A 532 183.52 -0.83 29.99
C PHE A 532 184.49 -0.74 31.19
N VAL A 533 184.00 -0.55 32.42
CA VAL A 533 184.84 -0.40 33.62
C VAL A 533 185.13 -1.75 34.28
N GLU A 534 184.20 -2.71 34.24
CA GLU A 534 184.41 -4.04 34.81
C GLU A 534 185.37 -4.91 33.98
N MET A 535 185.38 -4.76 32.64
CA MET A 535 186.21 -5.58 31.76
C MET A 535 187.73 -5.29 31.83
N TYR A 536 188.14 -4.20 32.49
CA TYR A 536 189.56 -3.78 32.57
C TYR A 536 190.22 -3.93 33.96
N LYS A 537 189.61 -4.69 34.89
CA LYS A 537 190.16 -4.90 36.25
C LYS A 537 190.04 -6.31 36.81
N ARG A 538 190.69 -7.29 36.18
CA ARG A 538 191.59 -8.26 36.86
C ARG A 538 192.28 -9.22 35.89
N GLU A 539 193.60 -9.23 35.94
CA GLU A 539 194.46 -10.30 35.42
C GLU A 539 195.58 -10.55 36.45
N SER A 540 196.10 -11.77 36.48
CA SER A 540 197.04 -12.33 37.49
C SER A 540 196.49 -12.47 38.92
N THR A 541 196.62 -13.69 39.45
CA THR A 541 196.64 -14.01 40.89
C THR A 541 197.83 -14.92 41.13
N ASP A 542 198.81 -14.42 41.87
CA ASP A 542 200.04 -15.11 42.30
C ASP A 542 200.54 -14.38 43.57
N SER A 543 201.17 -14.98 44.58
CA SER A 543 201.62 -16.38 44.68
C SER A 543 201.57 -16.94 46.10
N ARG A 544 201.44 -18.27 46.16
CA ARG A 544 202.03 -19.23 47.11
C ARG A 544 201.85 -19.14 48.63
N ASP A 545 201.39 -20.28 49.16
CA ASP A 545 201.86 -20.87 50.41
C ASP A 545 203.34 -21.32 50.37
N VAL A 546 203.83 -21.78 51.53
CA VAL A 546 205.11 -22.49 51.76
C VAL A 546 206.36 -21.60 51.78
N LEU A 547 206.61 -20.98 52.95
CA LEU A 547 207.98 -20.82 53.48
C LEU A 547 208.20 -21.67 54.73
N GLU A 548 207.93 -22.96 54.62
CA GLU A 548 208.69 -23.93 55.41
C GLU A 548 210.15 -23.89 54.89
N SER A 549 211.15 -23.47 55.66
CA SER A 549 211.11 -23.07 57.07
C SER A 549 212.15 -21.99 57.41
N LYS A 550 211.74 -20.71 57.52
CA LYS A 550 212.54 -19.72 58.30
C LYS A 550 211.87 -18.47 58.88
N ASP A 551 210.66 -18.08 58.46
CA ASP A 551 209.99 -16.87 59.02
C ASP A 551 209.20 -17.10 60.33
N ARG A 552 209.29 -18.30 60.93
CA ARG A 552 208.57 -18.67 62.17
C ARG A 552 209.01 -17.90 63.44
N GLU A 553 209.99 -17.00 63.38
CA GLU A 553 210.35 -16.10 64.49
C GLU A 553 209.83 -14.65 64.35
N TYR A 554 209.55 -14.16 63.13
CA TYR A 554 209.08 -12.78 62.93
C TYR A 554 207.56 -12.65 62.78
N CYS A 555 206.86 -13.71 62.35
CA CYS A 555 205.40 -13.66 62.13
C CYS A 555 204.57 -13.50 63.42
N GLU A 556 205.02 -14.06 64.55
CA GLU A 556 204.35 -13.96 65.86
C GLU A 556 204.09 -12.49 66.28
N TRP A 557 205.05 -11.60 66.00
CA TRP A 557 204.97 -10.19 66.40
C TRP A 557 203.99 -9.36 65.54
N ALA A 558 203.71 -9.80 64.31
CA ALA A 558 202.80 -9.11 63.39
C ALA A 558 201.32 -9.48 63.62
N TYR A 559 201.05 -10.72 64.04
CA TYR A 559 199.70 -11.25 64.21
C TYR A 559 198.91 -10.53 65.34
N VAL A 560 199.60 -10.13 66.41
CA VAL A 560 199.01 -9.37 67.53
C VAL A 560 198.49 -8.00 67.09
N GLN A 561 199.10 -7.38 66.07
CA GLN A 561 198.75 -6.03 65.63
C GLN A 561 197.53 -6.02 64.68
N SER A 562 197.33 -7.06 63.86
CA SER A 562 196.20 -7.14 62.92
C SER A 562 194.88 -7.52 63.60
N LEU A 563 194.94 -8.32 64.68
CA LEU A 563 193.80 -8.58 65.57
C LEU A 563 193.28 -7.31 66.27
N LYS A 564 194.07 -6.23 66.30
CA LYS A 564 193.72 -4.94 66.90
C LYS A 564 192.99 -3.99 65.94
N SER A 565 192.92 -4.31 64.64
CA SER A 565 192.26 -3.51 63.61
C SER A 565 191.06 -4.21 62.95
N SER A 566 190.72 -5.42 63.36
CA SER A 566 189.54 -6.18 62.90
C SER A 566 188.35 -6.10 63.87
N LEU A 567 188.56 -5.58 65.08
CA LEU A 567 187.57 -5.50 66.17
C LEU A 567 187.19 -4.04 66.51
N ASP A 568 186.81 -3.28 65.48
CA ASP A 568 186.52 -1.84 65.58
C ASP A 568 184.99 -1.59 65.56
N GLU A 569 184.40 -1.30 66.73
CA GLU A 569 182.95 -1.33 67.00
C GLU A 569 182.13 -0.47 66.02
N SER A 570 182.67 0.70 65.64
CA SER A 570 182.07 1.68 64.74
C SER A 570 181.52 1.07 63.44
N ARG A 571 182.17 0.01 62.93
CA ARG A 571 181.81 -0.62 61.65
C ARG A 571 180.68 -1.65 61.74
N LEU A 572 180.36 -2.16 62.94
CA LEU A 572 179.15 -2.97 63.15
C LEU A 572 177.91 -2.07 63.27
N GLU A 573 177.99 -0.96 64.00
CA GLU A 573 176.84 -0.05 64.21
C GLU A 573 176.20 0.40 62.89
N GLN A 574 177.01 0.76 61.89
CA GLN A 574 176.52 1.26 60.60
C GLN A 574 175.68 0.21 59.86
N ARG A 575 175.98 -1.09 60.01
CA ARG A 575 175.19 -2.17 59.42
C ARG A 575 173.88 -2.40 60.14
N VAL A 576 173.85 -2.25 61.48
CA VAL A 576 172.63 -2.35 62.29
C VAL A 576 171.70 -1.16 62.02
N LYS A 577 172.26 0.07 61.94
CA LYS A 577 171.49 1.28 61.59
C LYS A 577 170.81 1.14 60.22
N ALA A 578 171.56 0.75 59.18
CA ALA A 578 170.98 0.52 57.84
C ALA A 578 169.92 -0.59 57.79
N ALA A 579 170.04 -1.64 58.62
CA ALA A 579 169.02 -2.68 58.72
C ALA A 579 167.74 -2.18 59.41
N ASN A 580 167.88 -1.47 60.53
CA ASN A 580 166.77 -0.89 61.27
C ASN A 580 166.03 0.19 60.46
N GLU A 581 166.76 0.98 59.67
CA GLU A 581 166.18 1.97 58.73
C GLU A 581 165.38 1.27 57.61
N ALA A 582 165.88 0.17 57.06
CA ALA A 582 165.16 -0.63 56.06
C ALA A 582 163.91 -1.31 56.64
N GLU A 583 163.97 -1.79 57.89
CA GLU A 583 162.82 -2.36 58.59
C GLU A 583 161.77 -1.29 58.92
N ALA A 584 162.16 -0.12 59.45
CA ALA A 584 161.25 0.99 59.70
C ALA A 584 160.53 1.44 58.41
N MET A 585 161.25 1.51 57.28
CA MET A 585 160.67 1.81 55.96
C MET A 585 159.72 0.71 55.44
N SER A 586 159.88 -0.56 55.86
CA SER A 586 158.96 -1.63 55.48
C SER A 586 157.71 -1.62 56.37
N GLN A 587 157.87 -1.44 57.69
CA GLN A 587 156.77 -1.30 58.66
C GLN A 587 155.91 -0.07 58.35
N GLN A 588 156.51 1.08 57.98
CA GLN A 588 155.76 2.27 57.56
C GLN A 588 154.91 2.00 56.32
N ARG A 589 155.42 1.24 55.34
CA ARG A 589 154.69 0.88 54.12
C ARG A 589 153.55 -0.12 54.38
N LEU A 590 153.74 -1.05 55.32
CA LEU A 590 152.67 -1.93 55.79
C LEU A 590 151.57 -1.11 56.47
N ALA A 591 151.92 -0.24 57.43
CA ALA A 591 150.96 0.63 58.11
C ALA A 591 150.17 1.54 57.16
N SER A 592 150.81 2.09 56.11
CA SER A 592 150.08 2.86 55.09
C SER A 592 149.13 1.99 54.25
N GLY A 593 149.51 0.76 53.92
CA GLY A 593 148.65 -0.16 53.18
C GLY A 593 147.49 -0.70 54.03
N GLU A 594 147.71 -0.94 55.31
CA GLU A 594 146.67 -1.32 56.27
C GLU A 594 145.66 -0.18 56.49
N ALA A 595 146.12 1.08 56.54
CA ALA A 595 145.26 2.24 56.58
C ALA A 595 144.43 2.42 55.29
N GLU A 596 145.03 2.24 54.10
CA GLU A 596 144.32 2.28 52.82
C GLU A 596 143.28 1.15 52.71
N ILE A 597 143.61 -0.07 53.16
CA ILE A 597 142.68 -1.21 53.25
C ILE A 597 141.53 -0.91 54.24
N ALA A 598 141.80 -0.24 55.36
CA ALA A 598 140.76 0.16 56.32
C ALA A 598 139.82 1.23 55.73
N GLU A 599 140.36 2.22 55.01
CA GLU A 599 139.56 3.24 54.31
C GLU A 599 138.69 2.63 53.21
N LEU A 600 139.25 1.73 52.39
CA LEU A 600 138.51 1.02 51.35
C LEU A 600 137.42 0.10 51.92
N ARG A 601 137.65 -0.52 53.08
CA ARG A 601 136.60 -1.27 53.81
C ARG A 601 135.49 -0.36 54.31
N GLY A 602 135.85 0.78 54.92
CA GLY A 602 134.86 1.78 55.36
C GLY A 602 133.98 2.28 54.21
N LYS A 603 134.58 2.53 53.04
CA LYS A 603 133.86 2.87 51.80
C LYS A 603 132.98 1.72 51.29
N MET A 604 133.48 0.48 51.25
CA MET A 604 132.66 -0.67 50.88
C MET A 604 131.45 -0.87 51.81
N ASP A 605 131.61 -0.64 53.12
CA ASP A 605 130.51 -0.77 54.08
C ASP A 605 129.52 0.41 54.01
N SER A 606 129.96 1.64 53.67
CA SER A 606 129.03 2.74 53.36
C SER A 606 128.28 2.50 52.05
N ASP A 607 128.97 2.13 50.97
CA ASP A 607 128.37 1.84 49.66
C ASP A 607 127.36 0.68 49.77
N ARG A 608 127.67 -0.33 50.60
CA ARG A 608 126.76 -1.44 50.90
C ARG A 608 125.54 -1.00 51.72
N GLY A 609 125.70 -0.04 52.63
CA GLY A 609 124.59 0.61 53.33
C GLY A 609 123.67 1.35 52.36
N ASP A 610 124.23 2.15 51.45
CA ASP A 610 123.49 2.91 50.46
C ASP A 610 122.80 2.03 49.41
N ILE A 611 123.43 0.91 49.00
CA ILE A 611 122.77 -0.12 48.18
C ILE A 611 121.57 -0.74 48.93
N GLY A 612 121.67 -0.92 50.25
CA GLY A 612 120.56 -1.34 51.10
C GLY A 612 119.41 -0.32 51.10
N ASN A 613 119.73 0.94 51.40
CA ASN A 613 118.78 2.06 51.41
C ASN A 613 118.07 2.22 50.05
N LEU A 614 118.81 2.15 48.95
CA LEU A 614 118.27 2.23 47.59
C LEU A 614 117.42 1.01 47.23
N SER A 615 117.76 -0.19 47.71
CA SER A 615 116.94 -1.39 47.50
C SER A 615 115.62 -1.33 48.28
N GLU A 616 115.62 -0.77 49.49
CA GLU A 616 114.40 -0.56 50.29
C GLU A 616 113.51 0.53 49.68
N LEU A 617 114.09 1.65 49.25
CA LEU A 617 113.37 2.69 48.51
C LEU A 617 112.76 2.17 47.21
N LEU A 618 113.47 1.30 46.47
CA LEU A 618 112.97 0.69 45.24
C LEU A 618 111.81 -0.27 45.50
N LYS A 619 111.84 -1.03 46.61
CA LYS A 619 110.68 -1.85 47.05
C LYS A 619 109.49 -0.99 47.42
N SER A 620 109.68 0.03 48.23
CA SER A 620 108.62 0.97 48.60
C SER A 620 107.98 1.63 47.37
N LYS A 621 108.77 1.99 46.35
CA LYS A 621 108.26 2.53 45.08
C LYS A 621 107.61 1.48 44.16
N HIS A 622 107.97 0.21 44.28
CA HIS A 622 107.26 -0.88 43.62
C HIS A 622 105.90 -1.14 44.31
N GLU A 623 105.86 -1.19 45.64
CA GLU A 623 104.63 -1.35 46.45
C GLU A 623 103.64 -0.19 46.23
N GLU A 624 104.13 1.05 46.15
CA GLU A 624 103.34 2.22 45.75
C GLU A 624 102.82 2.10 44.31
N GLY A 625 103.63 1.54 43.39
CA GLY A 625 103.22 1.24 42.02
C GLY A 625 102.11 0.19 41.93
N GLU A 626 102.21 -0.91 42.68
CA GLU A 626 101.15 -1.92 42.76
C GLU A 626 99.86 -1.34 43.38
N SER A 627 99.98 -0.44 44.36
CA SER A 627 98.82 0.30 44.90
C SER A 627 98.13 1.11 43.81
N TYR A 628 98.87 1.92 43.04
CA TYR A 628 98.29 2.68 41.93
C TYR A 628 97.71 1.79 40.83
N LEU A 629 98.30 0.62 40.54
CA LEU A 629 97.71 -0.35 39.61
C LEU A 629 96.37 -0.86 40.12
N SER A 630 96.25 -1.22 41.40
CA SER A 630 94.98 -1.66 42.00
C SER A 630 93.91 -0.56 42.03
N GLU A 631 94.31 0.71 42.22
CA GLU A 631 93.40 1.86 42.11
C GLU A 631 92.93 2.06 40.66
N ILE A 632 93.83 1.94 39.68
CA ILE A 632 93.51 2.03 38.24
C ILE A 632 92.56 0.89 37.82
N GLU A 633 92.79 -0.34 38.28
CA GLU A 633 91.88 -1.48 38.04
C GLU A 633 90.50 -1.25 38.68
N SER A 634 90.45 -0.76 39.93
CA SER A 634 89.19 -0.45 40.59
C SER A 634 88.42 0.69 39.93
N ILE A 635 89.12 1.71 39.39
CA ILE A 635 88.51 2.81 38.63
C ILE A 635 88.05 2.29 37.26
N GLY A 636 88.81 1.39 36.63
CA GLY A 636 88.46 0.71 35.38
C GLY A 636 87.15 -0.07 35.51
N GLN A 637 87.02 -0.94 36.51
CA GLN A 637 85.80 -1.70 36.76
C GLN A 637 84.60 -0.76 37.04
N ALA A 638 84.79 0.27 37.87
CA ALA A 638 83.72 1.24 38.15
C ALA A 638 83.29 2.01 36.89
N TYR A 639 84.22 2.30 35.97
CA TYR A 639 83.92 2.91 34.68
C TYR A 639 83.18 1.94 33.74
N GLU A 640 83.55 0.66 33.68
CA GLU A 640 82.85 -0.36 32.90
C GLU A 640 81.43 -0.62 33.43
N ASP A 641 81.24 -0.64 34.76
CA ASP A 641 79.94 -0.77 35.41
C ASP A 641 79.03 0.44 35.06
N ILE A 642 79.58 1.66 35.13
CA ILE A 642 78.88 2.89 34.71
C ILE A 642 78.60 2.88 33.19
N GLN A 643 79.53 2.38 32.36
CA GLN A 643 79.36 2.31 30.91
C GLN A 643 78.26 1.30 30.52
N THR A 644 78.20 0.14 31.18
CA THR A 644 77.14 -0.85 30.96
C THR A 644 75.79 -0.37 31.50
N GLN A 645 75.75 0.32 32.65
CA GLN A 645 74.53 0.97 33.15
C GLN A 645 74.02 2.03 32.16
N ASN A 646 74.90 2.87 31.61
CA ASN A 646 74.52 3.86 30.60
C ASN A 646 74.02 3.21 29.30
N GLN A 647 74.59 2.09 28.86
CA GLN A 647 74.06 1.32 27.72
C GLN A 647 72.65 0.78 28.00
N GLN A 648 72.39 0.25 29.20
CA GLN A 648 71.06 -0.22 29.61
C GLN A 648 70.04 0.92 29.65
N LEU A 649 70.41 2.09 30.17
CA LEU A 649 69.53 3.28 30.20
C LEU A 649 69.24 3.80 28.79
N LEU A 650 70.23 3.83 27.89
CA LEU A 650 70.02 4.18 26.48
C LEU A 650 69.08 3.18 25.79
N GLN A 651 69.25 1.88 26.03
CA GLN A 651 68.36 0.85 25.49
C GLN A 651 66.91 1.01 25.99
N GLN A 652 66.71 1.31 27.29
CA GLN A 652 65.38 1.58 27.84
C GLN A 652 64.73 2.83 27.24
N ILE A 653 65.51 3.89 26.96
CA ILE A 653 65.01 5.10 26.28
C ILE A 653 64.58 4.75 24.84
N ILE A 654 65.38 3.99 24.11
CA ILE A 654 65.05 3.51 22.76
C ILE A 654 63.76 2.70 22.78
N GLU A 655 63.65 1.69 23.64
CA GLU A 655 62.46 0.82 23.76
C GLU A 655 61.19 1.61 24.14
N ARG A 656 61.33 2.58 25.05
CA ARG A 656 60.24 3.50 25.43
C ARG A 656 59.80 4.35 24.23
N ASP A 657 60.73 4.88 23.45
CA ASP A 657 60.41 5.77 22.33
C ASP A 657 59.89 5.00 21.10
N ASP A 658 60.30 3.75 20.95
CA ASP A 658 59.71 2.77 20.05
C ASP A 658 58.26 2.44 20.43
N HIS A 659 57.97 2.30 21.74
CA HIS A 659 56.63 2.09 22.28
C HIS A 659 55.74 3.35 22.12
N ASN A 660 56.27 4.53 22.43
CA ASN A 660 55.61 5.82 22.19
C ASN A 660 55.25 5.99 20.70
N THR A 661 56.15 5.60 19.79
CA THR A 661 55.93 5.66 18.34
C THR A 661 54.83 4.68 17.89
N LYS A 662 54.76 3.47 18.48
CA LYS A 662 53.68 2.50 18.23
C LYS A 662 52.33 3.05 18.68
N ILE A 663 52.22 3.56 19.91
CA ILE A 663 51.00 4.21 20.45
C ILE A 663 50.59 5.40 19.58
N PHE A 664 51.54 6.24 19.15
CA PHE A 664 51.25 7.36 18.25
C PHE A 664 50.66 6.90 16.91
N MET A 665 51.26 5.89 16.27
CA MET A 665 50.73 5.30 15.03
C MET A 665 49.33 4.69 15.21
N GLU A 666 49.06 4.06 16.36
CA GLU A 666 47.75 3.50 16.68
C GLU A 666 46.71 4.60 16.93
N GLY A 667 47.07 5.68 17.63
CA GLY A 667 46.23 6.86 17.80
C GLY A 667 45.89 7.56 16.48
N VAL A 668 46.86 7.66 15.55
CA VAL A 668 46.62 8.19 14.19
C VAL A 668 45.67 7.29 13.40
N LYS A 669 45.85 5.96 13.45
CA LYS A 669 44.93 5.00 12.80
C LYS A 669 43.52 5.07 13.39
N ALA A 670 43.41 5.12 14.72
CA ALA A 670 42.13 5.24 15.41
C ALA A 670 41.39 6.53 15.02
N LYS A 671 42.10 7.67 14.95
CA LYS A 671 41.55 8.93 14.47
C LYS A 671 41.11 8.85 13.00
N GLN A 672 41.92 8.25 12.12
CA GLN A 672 41.55 8.09 10.71
C GLN A 672 40.26 7.25 10.55
N VAL A 673 40.09 6.20 11.35
CA VAL A 673 38.84 5.40 11.37
C VAL A 673 37.68 6.21 11.94
N GLN A 674 37.89 6.97 13.03
CA GLN A 674 36.88 7.85 13.62
C GLN A 674 36.40 8.93 12.65
N ASP A 675 37.31 9.62 11.97
CA ASP A 675 37.00 10.64 10.95
C ASP A 675 36.24 10.02 9.76
N THR A 676 36.60 8.80 9.35
CA THR A 676 35.88 8.04 8.30
C THR A 676 34.45 7.71 8.72
N LEU A 677 34.26 7.13 9.91
CA LEU A 677 32.94 6.82 10.47
C LEU A 677 32.09 8.09 10.69
N HIS A 678 32.70 9.21 11.10
CA HIS A 678 32.01 10.49 11.21
C HIS A 678 31.50 10.99 9.84
N LEU A 679 32.30 10.86 8.78
CA LEU A 679 31.87 11.19 7.41
C LEU A 679 30.71 10.29 6.95
N GLU A 680 30.75 8.98 7.25
CA GLU A 680 29.65 8.05 6.96
C GLU A 680 28.37 8.41 7.74
N VAL A 681 28.46 8.67 9.05
CA VAL A 681 27.33 9.09 9.90
C VAL A 681 26.74 10.41 9.40
N CYS A 682 27.55 11.39 9.01
CA CYS A 682 27.07 12.62 8.36
C CYS A 682 26.38 12.34 7.01
N SER A 683 26.83 11.33 6.26
CA SER A 683 26.21 10.94 4.99
C SER A 683 24.87 10.24 5.18
N LEU A 684 24.80 9.28 6.11
CA LEU A 684 23.55 8.62 6.50
C LEU A 684 22.54 9.62 7.08
N SER A 685 23.00 10.59 7.87
CA SER A 685 22.16 11.68 8.40
C SER A 685 21.57 12.57 7.30
N ARG A 686 22.35 12.90 6.26
CA ARG A 686 21.84 13.59 5.06
C ARG A 686 20.81 12.75 4.31
N ASN A 687 21.10 11.46 4.10
CA ASN A 687 20.21 10.54 3.38
C ASN A 687 18.88 10.34 4.15
N LEU A 688 18.93 10.23 5.48
CA LEU A 688 17.75 10.14 6.35
C LEU A 688 16.91 11.43 6.29
N ARG A 689 17.55 12.61 6.28
CA ARG A 689 16.85 13.90 6.11
C ARG A 689 16.15 14.00 4.76
N GLN A 690 16.81 13.55 3.68
CA GLN A 690 16.21 13.47 2.34
C GLN A 690 15.03 12.49 2.32
N ALA A 691 15.20 11.27 2.84
CA ALA A 691 14.14 10.27 2.93
C ALA A 691 12.93 10.77 3.72
N LYS A 692 13.15 11.46 4.85
CA LYS A 692 12.07 12.11 5.61
C LYS A 692 11.33 13.16 4.78
N SER A 693 12.05 14.06 4.09
CA SER A 693 11.39 15.07 3.23
C SER A 693 10.58 14.44 2.09
N LEU A 694 11.00 13.30 1.54
CA LEU A 694 10.22 12.54 0.56
C LEU A 694 8.98 11.90 1.20
N MET A 695 9.10 11.32 2.40
CA MET A 695 7.97 10.74 3.13
C MET A 695 6.90 11.79 3.49
N ASP A 696 7.31 12.98 3.88
CA ASP A 696 6.38 14.07 4.19
C ASP A 696 5.70 14.62 2.90
N LEU A 697 6.42 14.74 1.79
CA LEU A 697 5.82 15.02 0.46
C LEU A 697 4.84 13.91 -0.02
N TYR A 698 5.10 12.64 0.33
CA TYR A 698 4.16 11.56 0.04
C TYR A 698 2.93 11.59 0.96
N ARG A 699 3.07 11.99 2.23
CA ARG A 699 1.94 12.23 3.14
C ARG A 699 1.02 13.35 2.63
N GLU A 700 1.57 14.48 2.19
CA GLU A 700 0.80 15.57 1.59
C GLU A 700 0.00 15.09 0.36
N LYS A 701 0.61 14.27 -0.50
CA LYS A 701 -0.07 13.66 -1.65
C LYS A 701 -1.16 12.66 -1.25
N ILE A 702 -0.98 11.91 -0.16
CA ILE A 702 -2.02 11.01 0.37
C ILE A 702 -3.22 11.84 0.86
N VAL A 703 -2.98 12.92 1.62
CA VAL A 703 -4.06 13.82 2.09
C VAL A 703 -4.83 14.42 0.92
N GLN A 704 -4.14 14.94 -0.11
CA GLN A 704 -4.78 15.45 -1.32
C GLN A 704 -5.59 14.39 -2.10
N LEU A 705 -5.17 13.12 -2.06
CA LEU A 705 -5.88 12.01 -2.68
C LEU A 705 -7.11 11.59 -1.86
N ASP A 706 -7.03 11.58 -0.54
CA ASP A 706 -8.17 11.32 0.35
C ASP A 706 -9.22 12.42 0.28
N GLU A 707 -8.81 13.70 0.21
CA GLU A 707 -9.73 14.82 -0.04
C GLU A 707 -10.45 14.67 -1.39
N LYS A 708 -9.71 14.32 -2.45
CA LYS A 708 -10.30 14.05 -3.78
C LYS A 708 -11.25 12.85 -3.70
N LEU A 709 -10.86 11.72 -3.07
CA LEU A 709 -11.69 10.53 -2.89
C LEU A 709 -12.97 10.83 -2.09
N LYS A 710 -12.90 11.70 -1.08
CA LYS A 710 -14.07 12.17 -0.32
C LYS A 710 -15.04 12.93 -1.22
N VAL A 711 -14.56 13.89 -2.01
CA VAL A 711 -15.40 14.65 -2.98
C VAL A 711 -16.03 13.73 -4.04
N TRP A 712 -15.28 12.75 -4.57
CA TRP A 712 -15.84 11.73 -5.47
C TRP A 712 -16.91 10.87 -4.77
N SER A 713 -16.68 10.45 -3.53
CA SER A 713 -17.63 9.65 -2.74
C SER A 713 -18.92 10.41 -2.44
N GLU A 714 -18.83 11.69 -2.07
CA GLU A 714 -19.99 12.57 -1.89
C GLU A 714 -20.78 12.76 -3.20
N MET A 715 -20.09 12.87 -4.35
CA MET A 715 -20.75 12.95 -5.65
C MET A 715 -21.44 11.64 -6.04
N VAL A 716 -20.82 10.49 -5.80
CA VAL A 716 -21.46 9.17 -5.98
C VAL A 716 -22.67 9.01 -5.05
N GLY A 717 -22.60 9.54 -3.82
CA GLY A 717 -23.73 9.63 -2.90
C GLY A 717 -24.90 10.41 -3.50
N ARG A 718 -24.68 11.66 -3.92
CA ARG A 718 -25.69 12.51 -4.57
C ARG A 718 -26.32 11.84 -5.81
N LEU A 719 -25.49 11.27 -6.69
CA LEU A 719 -25.96 10.55 -7.88
C LEU A 719 -26.78 9.29 -7.53
N SER A 720 -26.46 8.62 -6.43
CA SER A 720 -27.23 7.46 -5.94
C SER A 720 -28.58 7.88 -5.36
N GLU A 721 -28.63 8.99 -4.62
CA GLU A 721 -29.88 9.59 -4.16
C GLU A 721 -30.76 10.06 -5.32
N ASP A 722 -30.17 10.68 -6.34
CA ASP A 722 -30.86 11.07 -7.56
C ASP A 722 -31.37 9.86 -8.33
N GLY A 723 -30.57 8.80 -8.49
CA GLY A 723 -31.02 7.53 -9.06
C GLY A 723 -32.23 6.96 -8.31
N ARG A 724 -32.22 7.02 -6.97
CA ARG A 724 -33.36 6.61 -6.13
C ARG A 724 -34.59 7.52 -6.31
N ARG A 725 -34.40 8.84 -6.41
CA ARG A 725 -35.48 9.82 -6.69
C ARG A 725 -36.13 9.57 -8.07
N HIS A 726 -35.31 9.33 -9.09
CA HIS A 726 -35.76 9.05 -10.45
C HIS A 726 -36.44 7.69 -10.56
N SER A 727 -35.90 6.64 -9.92
CA SER A 727 -36.52 5.31 -9.84
C SER A 727 -37.89 5.36 -9.17
N GLY A 728 -38.03 6.06 -8.03
CA GLY A 728 -39.33 6.28 -7.39
C GLY A 728 -40.33 7.04 -8.27
N SER A 729 -39.85 8.07 -8.99
CA SER A 729 -40.67 8.84 -9.92
C SER A 729 -41.13 8.02 -11.13
N LEU A 730 -40.25 7.15 -11.66
CA LEU A 730 -40.57 6.22 -12.73
C LEU A 730 -41.60 5.17 -12.28
N GLY A 731 -41.44 4.56 -11.11
CA GLY A 731 -42.42 3.62 -10.54
C GLY A 731 -43.78 4.28 -10.28
N ASN A 732 -43.80 5.57 -9.92
CA ASN A 732 -45.04 6.34 -9.81
C ASN A 732 -45.70 6.61 -11.17
N ALA A 733 -44.91 6.89 -12.20
CA ALA A 733 -45.41 7.07 -13.57
C ALA A 733 -45.91 5.76 -14.19
N GLN A 734 -45.21 4.64 -13.95
CA GLN A 734 -45.61 3.30 -14.39
C GLN A 734 -46.93 2.85 -13.77
N ARG A 735 -47.15 3.12 -12.48
CA ARG A 735 -48.46 2.85 -11.84
C ARG A 735 -49.58 3.66 -12.51
N LYS A 736 -49.42 4.97 -12.64
CA LYS A 736 -50.40 5.83 -13.35
C LYS A 736 -50.67 5.37 -14.78
N LEU A 737 -49.66 4.86 -15.49
CA LEU A 737 -49.83 4.29 -16.83
C LEU A 737 -50.64 2.99 -16.80
N ALA A 738 -50.40 2.11 -15.84
CA ALA A 738 -51.18 0.89 -15.65
C ALA A 738 -52.63 1.18 -15.25
N ASP A 739 -52.86 2.16 -14.37
CA ASP A 739 -54.19 2.63 -13.97
C ASP A 739 -55.00 3.11 -15.19
N VAL A 740 -54.42 4.03 -15.99
CA VAL A 740 -55.03 4.55 -17.23
C VAL A 740 -55.18 3.47 -18.31
N GLN A 741 -54.28 2.48 -18.38
CA GLN A 741 -54.46 1.33 -19.27
C GLN A 741 -55.62 0.43 -18.82
N GLY A 742 -55.85 0.26 -17.51
CA GLY A 742 -57.01 -0.43 -16.95
C GLY A 742 -58.32 0.28 -17.31
N GLU A 743 -58.39 1.60 -17.07
CA GLU A 743 -59.51 2.45 -17.49
C GLU A 743 -59.78 2.34 -19.00
N ALA A 744 -58.74 2.43 -19.84
CA ALA A 744 -58.87 2.32 -21.29
C ALA A 744 -59.33 0.91 -21.76
N GLN A 745 -58.92 -0.15 -21.06
CA GLN A 745 -59.44 -1.51 -21.33
C GLN A 745 -60.90 -1.66 -20.88
N GLN A 746 -61.30 -1.04 -19.77
CA GLN A 746 -62.69 -1.08 -19.29
C GLN A 746 -63.61 -0.28 -20.20
N LEU A 747 -63.18 0.90 -20.65
CA LEU A 747 -63.84 1.69 -21.71
C LEU A 747 -63.97 0.88 -23.00
N ARG A 748 -62.91 0.20 -23.46
CA ARG A 748 -62.97 -0.67 -24.64
C ARG A 748 -64.01 -1.79 -24.48
N LYS A 749 -63.97 -2.54 -23.38
CA LYS A 749 -64.98 -3.59 -23.09
C LYS A 749 -66.41 -3.03 -23.09
N SER A 750 -66.63 -1.81 -22.60
CA SER A 750 -67.95 -1.17 -22.66
C SER A 750 -68.36 -0.76 -24.08
N MET A 751 -67.42 -0.32 -24.92
CA MET A 751 -67.64 -0.02 -26.34
C MET A 751 -67.96 -1.30 -27.11
N ASP A 752 -67.22 -2.39 -26.89
CA ASP A 752 -67.44 -3.69 -27.52
C ASP A 752 -68.85 -4.22 -27.17
N GLN A 753 -69.26 -4.15 -25.88
CA GLN A 753 -70.63 -4.49 -25.44
C GLN A 753 -71.73 -3.63 -26.07
N VAL A 754 -71.46 -2.36 -26.36
CA VAL A 754 -72.41 -1.49 -27.09
C VAL A 754 -72.45 -1.87 -28.56
N GLN A 755 -71.31 -2.21 -29.16
CA GLN A 755 -71.21 -2.64 -30.55
C GLN A 755 -71.91 -3.99 -30.78
N ASP A 756 -71.79 -4.94 -29.85
CA ASP A 756 -72.52 -6.22 -29.87
C ASP A 756 -74.03 -6.00 -29.78
N LYS A 757 -74.51 -5.12 -28.88
CA LYS A 757 -75.94 -4.75 -28.81
C LYS A 757 -76.44 -4.12 -30.10
N VAL A 758 -75.65 -3.23 -30.72
CA VAL A 758 -75.98 -2.64 -32.03
C VAL A 758 -75.99 -3.70 -33.14
N ALA A 759 -75.11 -4.70 -33.08
CA ALA A 759 -75.13 -5.83 -34.01
C ALA A 759 -76.38 -6.72 -33.81
N SER A 760 -76.75 -7.02 -32.57
CA SER A 760 -77.97 -7.76 -32.22
C SER A 760 -79.22 -7.06 -32.75
N SER A 761 -79.40 -5.76 -32.44
CA SER A 761 -80.57 -5.02 -32.93
C SER A 761 -80.58 -4.77 -34.43
N ARG A 762 -79.40 -4.76 -35.10
CA ARG A 762 -79.36 -4.83 -36.58
C ARG A 762 -79.86 -6.17 -37.12
N LEU A 763 -79.57 -7.28 -36.42
CA LEU A 763 -80.06 -8.61 -36.79
C LEU A 763 -81.57 -8.72 -36.59
N GLU A 764 -82.09 -8.20 -35.47
CA GLU A 764 -83.53 -8.10 -35.17
C GLU A 764 -84.26 -7.27 -36.24
N MET A 765 -83.74 -6.08 -36.57
CA MET A 765 -84.29 -5.24 -37.64
C MET A 765 -84.23 -5.90 -39.02
N ALA A 766 -83.18 -6.67 -39.32
CA ALA A 766 -83.10 -7.45 -40.56
C ALA A 766 -84.15 -8.58 -40.59
N GLY A 767 -84.41 -9.24 -39.47
CA GLY A 767 -85.50 -10.22 -39.33
C GLY A 767 -86.87 -9.58 -39.56
N LEU A 768 -87.15 -8.44 -38.92
CA LEU A 768 -88.40 -7.69 -39.11
C LEU A 768 -88.59 -7.24 -40.57
N LEU A 769 -87.52 -6.86 -41.27
CA LEU A 769 -87.57 -6.53 -42.71
C LEU A 769 -87.88 -7.76 -43.58
N VAL A 770 -87.40 -8.95 -43.21
CA VAL A 770 -87.69 -10.21 -43.91
C VAL A 770 -89.16 -10.62 -43.71
N GLU A 771 -89.67 -10.61 -42.48
CA GLU A 771 -91.10 -10.87 -42.25
C GLU A 771 -91.98 -9.85 -43.00
N LEU A 772 -91.62 -8.58 -42.98
CA LEU A 772 -92.36 -7.53 -43.69
C LEU A 772 -92.31 -7.64 -45.22
N GLU A 773 -91.35 -8.37 -45.83
CA GLU A 773 -91.41 -8.72 -47.27
C GLU A 773 -92.19 -10.03 -47.52
N LYS A 774 -92.25 -10.97 -46.57
CA LYS A 774 -93.22 -12.09 -46.64
C LYS A 774 -94.66 -11.56 -46.62
N ASP A 775 -94.96 -10.63 -45.72
CA ASP A 775 -96.27 -9.99 -45.61
C ASP A 775 -96.65 -9.26 -46.91
N ARG A 776 -95.69 -8.55 -47.53
CA ARG A 776 -95.87 -7.95 -48.87
C ARG A 776 -96.18 -8.99 -49.93
N PHE A 777 -95.50 -10.14 -49.91
CA PHE A 777 -95.73 -11.21 -50.87
C PHE A 777 -97.11 -11.86 -50.69
N SER A 778 -97.58 -12.05 -49.45
CA SER A 778 -98.96 -12.50 -49.19
C SER A 778 -100.01 -11.45 -49.57
N LYS A 779 -99.76 -10.16 -49.32
CA LYS A 779 -100.58 -9.02 -49.77
C LYS A 779 -100.77 -9.05 -51.29
N ARG A 780 -99.68 -9.15 -52.08
CA ARG A 780 -99.76 -9.27 -53.55
C ARG A 780 -100.52 -10.50 -54.03
N ARG A 781 -100.28 -11.67 -53.43
CA ARG A 781 -100.99 -12.90 -53.81
C ARG A 781 -102.50 -12.78 -53.58
N ILE A 782 -102.91 -12.15 -52.47
CA ILE A 782 -104.31 -11.87 -52.17
C ILE A 782 -104.87 -10.85 -53.18
N GLU A 783 -104.12 -9.80 -53.54
CA GLU A 783 -104.51 -8.86 -54.61
C GLU A 783 -104.74 -9.55 -55.96
N ASP A 784 -103.83 -10.45 -56.38
CA ASP A 784 -103.93 -11.21 -57.64
C ASP A 784 -105.18 -12.13 -57.65
N ASP A 785 -105.41 -12.87 -56.55
CA ASP A 785 -106.59 -13.73 -56.38
C ASP A 785 -107.90 -12.91 -56.38
N LEU A 786 -107.89 -11.72 -55.75
CA LEU A 786 -109.04 -10.81 -55.69
C LEU A 786 -109.34 -10.13 -57.04
N GLU A 787 -108.32 -9.78 -57.84
CA GLU A 787 -108.53 -9.25 -59.19
C GLU A 787 -109.12 -10.34 -60.12
N LEU A 788 -108.65 -11.58 -59.99
CA LEU A 788 -109.20 -12.73 -60.70
C LEU A 788 -110.70 -12.94 -60.40
N MET A 789 -111.09 -12.89 -59.12
CA MET A 789 -112.51 -13.00 -58.72
C MET A 789 -113.34 -11.80 -59.21
N SER A 790 -112.78 -10.60 -59.19
CA SER A 790 -113.44 -9.39 -59.71
C SER A 790 -113.72 -9.46 -61.21
N ARG A 791 -112.74 -9.95 -62.00
CA ARG A 791 -112.90 -10.20 -63.44
C ARG A 791 -114.00 -11.25 -63.70
N GLN A 792 -114.08 -12.31 -62.90
CA GLN A 792 -115.17 -13.30 -62.98
C GLN A 792 -116.53 -12.70 -62.64
N ALA A 793 -116.63 -11.88 -61.58
CA ALA A 793 -117.88 -11.23 -61.17
C ALA A 793 -118.44 -10.29 -62.26
N CYS A 794 -117.57 -9.52 -62.93
CA CYS A 794 -117.97 -8.69 -64.06
C CYS A 794 -118.43 -9.50 -65.28
N SER A 795 -117.77 -10.65 -65.58
CA SER A 795 -118.24 -11.57 -66.64
C SER A 795 -119.61 -12.18 -66.35
N LEU A 796 -119.98 -12.36 -65.07
CA LEU A 796 -121.29 -12.85 -64.66
C LEU A 796 -122.37 -11.75 -64.72
N ARG A 797 -122.08 -10.52 -64.28
CA ARG A 797 -123.02 -9.39 -64.38
C ARG A 797 -123.41 -9.08 -65.83
N ALA A 798 -122.45 -9.04 -66.74
CA ALA A 798 -122.70 -8.84 -68.17
C ALA A 798 -123.57 -9.93 -68.83
N LYS A 799 -123.71 -11.11 -68.21
CA LYS A 799 -124.61 -12.18 -68.68
C LYS A 799 -126.03 -12.09 -68.08
N ALA A 800 -126.20 -11.40 -66.94
CA ALA A 800 -127.49 -11.22 -66.31
C ALA A 800 -128.31 -10.10 -66.98
N GLU A 801 -127.66 -8.99 -67.33
CA GLU A 801 -128.28 -7.79 -67.91
C GLU A 801 -128.83 -8.00 -69.35
N ALA A 802 -128.45 -9.11 -70.01
CA ALA A 802 -128.88 -9.44 -71.37
C ALA A 802 -130.16 -10.30 -71.47
N SER A 803 -130.83 -10.61 -70.34
CA SER A 803 -131.92 -11.59 -70.28
C SER A 803 -133.33 -10.97 -70.28
N SER A 804 -134.01 -11.02 -71.43
CA SER A 804 -135.35 -10.45 -71.67
C SER A 804 -136.53 -11.24 -71.06
N VAL A 805 -136.31 -11.87 -69.90
CA VAL A 805 -137.30 -12.69 -69.18
C VAL A 805 -138.10 -11.86 -68.18
N LEU A 806 -137.49 -10.86 -67.53
CA LEU A 806 -138.13 -10.05 -66.49
C LEU A 806 -139.29 -9.18 -67.03
N ASP A 807 -139.10 -8.52 -68.18
CA ASP A 807 -140.11 -7.59 -68.72
C ASP A 807 -141.43 -8.27 -69.09
N LYS A 808 -141.37 -9.53 -69.55
CA LYS A 808 -142.56 -10.28 -70.01
C LYS A 808 -143.51 -10.60 -68.86
N VAL A 809 -142.96 -11.05 -67.73
CA VAL A 809 -143.74 -11.38 -66.52
C VAL A 809 -144.49 -10.16 -65.99
N GLN A 810 -143.87 -8.98 -66.09
CA GLN A 810 -144.50 -7.72 -65.64
C GLN A 810 -145.65 -7.26 -66.55
N GLN A 811 -145.69 -7.70 -67.82
CA GLN A 811 -146.74 -7.35 -68.76
C GLN A 811 -148.02 -8.18 -68.55
N GLU A 812 -147.89 -9.51 -68.40
CA GLU A 812 -149.02 -10.44 -68.21
C GLU A 812 -149.88 -10.10 -66.98
N VAL A 813 -149.25 -9.70 -65.87
CA VAL A 813 -149.94 -9.34 -64.60
C VAL A 813 -150.91 -8.16 -64.79
N ASN A 814 -150.64 -7.25 -65.73
CA ASN A 814 -151.50 -6.09 -65.98
C ASN A 814 -152.78 -6.43 -66.75
N GLU A 815 -152.73 -7.41 -67.67
CA GLU A 815 -153.89 -7.78 -68.49
C GLU A 815 -154.98 -8.48 -67.67
N TYR A 816 -154.61 -9.44 -66.81
CA TYR A 816 -155.55 -10.11 -65.90
C TYR A 816 -156.28 -9.14 -64.96
N ARG A 817 -155.63 -8.04 -64.56
CA ARG A 817 -156.23 -7.01 -63.70
C ARG A 817 -157.33 -6.19 -64.37
N GLY A 818 -157.40 -6.16 -65.70
CA GLY A 818 -158.41 -5.40 -66.45
C GLY A 818 -159.80 -6.07 -66.46
N ILE A 819 -159.85 -7.40 -66.52
CA ILE A 819 -161.06 -8.19 -66.81
C ILE A 819 -162.12 -8.07 -65.69
N LEU A 820 -161.68 -7.87 -64.44
CA LEU A 820 -162.53 -7.89 -63.24
C LEU A 820 -163.37 -6.62 -63.02
N LYS A 821 -163.13 -5.54 -63.76
CA LYS A 821 -163.81 -4.25 -63.55
C LYS A 821 -165.21 -4.18 -64.18
N CYS A 822 -166.15 -3.49 -63.55
CA CYS A 822 -167.54 -3.32 -63.99
C CYS A 822 -167.64 -2.50 -65.28
N GLY A 823 -168.28 -3.04 -66.32
CA GLY A 823 -168.32 -2.41 -67.66
C GLY A 823 -168.97 -1.02 -67.72
N VAL A 824 -169.83 -0.67 -66.76
CA VAL A 824 -170.56 0.62 -66.71
C VAL A 824 -169.73 1.77 -66.13
N CYS A 825 -168.76 1.48 -65.25
CA CYS A 825 -167.92 2.51 -64.61
C CYS A 825 -166.41 2.29 -64.78
N ARG A 826 -165.99 1.12 -65.30
CA ARG A 826 -164.60 0.69 -65.58
C ARG A 826 -163.61 0.85 -64.42
N ASP A 827 -164.12 0.91 -63.19
CA ASP A 827 -163.34 1.20 -61.99
C ASP A 827 -163.57 0.16 -60.88
N ARG A 828 -164.72 0.24 -60.17
CA ARG A 828 -165.18 -0.80 -59.23
C ARG A 828 -165.33 -2.16 -59.91
N GLN A 829 -165.19 -3.23 -59.13
CA GLN A 829 -165.34 -4.63 -59.58
C GLN A 829 -166.83 -5.00 -59.83
N LYS A 830 -167.08 -6.25 -60.22
CA LYS A 830 -168.44 -6.78 -60.45
C LYS A 830 -168.93 -7.49 -59.18
N GLU A 831 -170.09 -7.08 -58.69
CA GLU A 831 -170.61 -7.37 -57.33
C GLU A 831 -172.07 -7.85 -57.34
N VAL A 832 -172.81 -7.61 -58.43
CA VAL A 832 -174.20 -8.04 -58.61
C VAL A 832 -174.43 -8.61 -60.01
N VAL A 833 -175.35 -9.56 -60.09
CA VAL A 833 -175.87 -10.13 -61.33
C VAL A 833 -177.36 -9.81 -61.49
N ILE A 834 -177.79 -9.48 -62.71
CA ILE A 834 -179.21 -9.42 -63.07
C ILE A 834 -179.63 -10.82 -63.55
N THR A 835 -180.36 -11.58 -62.73
CA THR A 835 -180.62 -13.01 -62.95
C THR A 835 -181.43 -13.32 -64.22
N LYS A 836 -182.17 -12.35 -64.76
CA LYS A 836 -182.91 -12.48 -66.04
C LYS A 836 -182.03 -12.44 -67.29
N CYS A 837 -180.77 -12.02 -67.18
CA CYS A 837 -179.85 -11.95 -68.32
C CYS A 837 -178.38 -12.24 -67.95
N TYR A 838 -178.10 -12.66 -66.72
CA TYR A 838 -176.79 -13.00 -66.15
C TYR A 838 -175.65 -11.99 -66.34
N HIS A 839 -175.97 -10.73 -66.62
CA HIS A 839 -174.97 -9.67 -66.78
C HIS A 839 -174.52 -9.10 -65.41
N LEU A 840 -173.22 -8.81 -65.32
CA LEU A 840 -172.46 -8.59 -64.08
C LEU A 840 -171.93 -7.15 -63.96
N PHE A 841 -172.26 -6.48 -62.85
CA PHE A 841 -171.97 -5.06 -62.61
C PHE A 841 -171.65 -4.78 -61.13
N CYS A 842 -171.17 -3.59 -60.77
CA CYS A 842 -171.16 -3.16 -59.36
C CYS A 842 -172.59 -2.84 -58.89
N ASN A 843 -172.84 -3.03 -57.59
CA ASN A 843 -174.16 -2.88 -56.96
C ASN A 843 -174.70 -1.46 -57.18
N ASP A 844 -173.87 -0.44 -56.93
CA ASP A 844 -174.19 0.98 -57.09
C ASP A 844 -174.82 1.34 -58.45
N CYS A 845 -174.26 0.82 -59.54
CA CYS A 845 -174.74 1.14 -60.89
C CYS A 845 -176.16 0.60 -61.12
N ILE A 846 -176.44 -0.62 -60.64
CA ILE A 846 -177.76 -1.25 -60.79
C ILE A 846 -178.78 -0.68 -59.79
N GLN A 847 -178.37 -0.35 -58.57
CA GLN A 847 -179.22 0.34 -57.59
C GLN A 847 -179.64 1.74 -58.08
N LYS A 848 -178.74 2.50 -58.72
CA LYS A 848 -179.10 3.80 -59.33
C LYS A 848 -180.16 3.66 -60.42
N LEU A 849 -180.04 2.65 -61.30
CA LEU A 849 -181.02 2.38 -62.36
C LEU A 849 -182.39 1.95 -61.80
N LEU A 850 -182.40 1.09 -60.77
CA LEU A 850 -183.63 0.68 -60.07
C LEU A 850 -184.33 1.88 -59.40
N ARG A 851 -183.58 2.76 -58.73
CA ARG A 851 -184.11 4.00 -58.11
C ARG A 851 -184.67 4.96 -59.16
N ASN A 852 -183.97 5.15 -60.27
CA ASN A 852 -184.40 6.01 -61.38
C ASN A 852 -185.55 5.41 -62.22
N ARG A 853 -186.14 4.28 -61.80
CA ARG A 853 -187.21 3.53 -62.48
C ARG A 853 -186.88 3.03 -63.90
N GLN A 854 -185.64 3.23 -64.37
CA GLN A 854 -185.10 2.72 -65.63
C GLN A 854 -184.77 1.23 -65.49
N ARG A 855 -185.82 0.41 -65.36
CA ARG A 855 -185.80 -1.03 -65.11
C ARG A 855 -185.37 -1.86 -66.32
N ARG A 856 -184.26 -1.50 -67.00
CA ARG A 856 -183.69 -2.19 -68.17
C ARG A 856 -182.18 -2.40 -68.00
N CYS A 857 -181.68 -3.60 -68.32
CA CYS A 857 -180.27 -3.95 -68.16
C CYS A 857 -179.35 -3.09 -69.06
N PRO A 858 -178.27 -2.49 -68.56
CA PRO A 858 -177.36 -1.65 -69.36
C PRO A 858 -176.73 -2.34 -70.58
N SER A 859 -176.44 -3.65 -70.50
CA SER A 859 -175.77 -4.38 -71.57
C SER A 859 -176.73 -4.96 -72.62
N CYS A 860 -178.02 -5.13 -72.32
CA CYS A 860 -178.93 -5.88 -73.20
C CYS A 860 -180.40 -5.41 -73.22
N GLY A 861 -180.74 -4.29 -72.57
CA GLY A 861 -182.06 -3.65 -72.65
C GLY A 861 -183.27 -4.40 -72.04
N LEU A 862 -183.07 -5.66 -71.62
CA LEU A 862 -184.09 -6.53 -71.01
C LEU A 862 -184.62 -5.94 -69.70
N CYS A 863 -185.93 -6.04 -69.49
CA CYS A 863 -186.60 -5.47 -68.32
C CYS A 863 -186.40 -6.31 -67.05
N PHE A 864 -186.03 -5.68 -65.94
CA PHE A 864 -185.76 -6.36 -64.66
C PHE A 864 -186.30 -5.57 -63.45
N GLY A 865 -186.87 -6.28 -62.48
CA GLY A 865 -187.31 -5.75 -61.19
C GLY A 865 -186.23 -5.87 -60.11
N ALA A 866 -186.48 -5.29 -58.93
CA ALA A 866 -185.54 -5.35 -57.82
C ALA A 866 -185.24 -6.80 -57.36
N ASN A 867 -186.23 -7.69 -57.44
CA ASN A 867 -186.10 -9.11 -57.09
C ASN A 867 -185.22 -9.90 -58.08
N ASP A 868 -185.00 -9.36 -59.30
CA ASP A 868 -184.18 -9.97 -60.35
C ASP A 868 -182.68 -9.59 -60.22
N VAL A 869 -182.28 -8.92 -59.13
CA VAL A 869 -180.88 -8.59 -58.84
C VAL A 869 -180.39 -9.41 -57.64
N LYS A 870 -179.23 -10.04 -57.77
CA LYS A 870 -178.60 -10.82 -56.69
C LYS A 870 -177.13 -10.40 -56.54
N PRO A 871 -176.59 -10.31 -55.30
CA PRO A 871 -175.17 -10.12 -55.09
C PRO A 871 -174.40 -11.38 -55.50
N ILE A 872 -173.16 -11.17 -55.95
CA ILE A 872 -172.19 -12.20 -56.30
C ILE A 872 -170.81 -11.76 -55.79
N TYR A 873 -169.93 -12.72 -55.56
CA TYR A 873 -168.55 -12.50 -55.10
C TYR A 873 -167.61 -13.20 -56.09
N ILE A 874 -166.49 -12.54 -56.43
CA ILE A 874 -165.47 -12.96 -57.40
C ILE A 874 -164.09 -12.71 -56.79
#